data_AF-A0A4R3VWN5-F1
#
_entry.id   AF-A0A4R3VWN5-F1
#
_cell.length_a   1.000
_cell.length_b   1.000
_cell.length_c   1.000
_cell.angle_alpha   90.00
_cell.angle_beta   90.00
_cell.angle_gamma   90.00
#
_symmetry.space_group_name_H-M   'P 1'
#
loop_
_entity.id
_entity.type
_entity.pdbx_description
1 polymer ?
#
loop_
_entity_poly.entity_id
_entity_poly.type
_entity_poly.pdbx_seq_one_letter_code
_entity_poly.pdbx_strand_id
1 'polypeptide(L)'
;MSAIILKEYMSIYNDYLLEVVERKGQGLHPKPIDGAELLSEVIAQIKDTTNEHRIESLRLFIYNTLPGTTPAAVVKAQFLKEIILGQETVAEITPDFAFELLSHMKGGPSIKVLLDIALGENEVIAKQAAEVLKTQVFLYDADTARLAAAYQAGNAIAKDILESYAQAEFFTKLPEVPEEIKVVTYIAAEGDISTDLLSPGNQAHSRSDRELHGKCMITPQAQAEIEDLKRQHPDASVMLIAEKGTMGVGSSRMSGVNNVALWTGKQASPYIPFVNIAPIVAGTNGISPIFLTTVDVTGGIGIDLQNWKKQVDADGNVVRNEAGDPVLEEVYSVATGTVLTINTKTKKLYNGEVELKDISKSLTPQKLEFIKAGGSYAIVFGKKIQTFAAQTLGVTAPTVFAPAKEVSVEGQGLTAVEKIFNKNAVGVTPGKTLHAGSDVRVKVNIVGSQDTTGLMTAQELESMAATVISPVVDGAYQSGCHTASVWDKKAQANIPKLMKFMNEFGVITARDPQGEYHAMTDVIHKVLNDITVDEWAIIIGGDSHTRMSKGVAFGADSGTVALALATGEASMPIPESVKVTFKGTMKEHMDFRDVVHATQAQMLQQFDGENVFQGRIIEVHIGTLLADQAFTFTDWTAEMKAKASICISQDETLIQSLEIAKSRIQIMIEKGMDNHNQVLQGLIDKANKRIAEIRSGEKPALQPDANAKYYAEVVIDLDIIDEPMIADPDVNNADVSKRYTHDTIRELSFYGADKKVDLGFVGSCMVHKDDLKIVSQMLKNVEAQKGYVAFNAPLVVAAPTYNIIDELKAEGDWEFLQKYSGFEFNDAMPKSTARTEYENILYLERPGCNLCMGNQEKAAKGDTVMATSTRLFQGRVVEDRDGKKGESLLASTPVVVLSAILGRIPTIEEYKAAVQGINLTKFAPISTN
;
A
#
# COMPACT_ATOMS: atom_id res chain seq x y z
N MET A 1 -38.30 -14.28 -30.28
CA MET A 1 -37.66 -13.18 -31.04
C MET A 1 -38.00 -11.84 -30.35
N SER A 2 -37.53 -11.57 -29.11
CA SER A 2 -37.71 -10.25 -28.45
C SER A 2 -36.96 -10.10 -27.09
N ALA A 3 -35.68 -10.44 -27.04
CA ALA A 3 -34.80 -9.98 -25.94
C ALA A 3 -33.48 -9.45 -26.51
N ILE A 4 -33.01 -10.06 -27.60
CA ILE A 4 -31.83 -9.62 -28.35
C ILE A 4 -32.12 -8.34 -29.16
N ILE A 5 -33.33 -8.17 -29.71
CA ILE A 5 -33.69 -6.98 -30.52
C ILE A 5 -33.98 -5.73 -29.65
N LEU A 6 -34.36 -5.90 -28.38
CA LEU A 6 -34.58 -4.77 -27.47
C LEU A 6 -33.28 -4.14 -26.98
N LYS A 7 -32.18 -4.89 -26.96
CA LYS A 7 -30.86 -4.39 -26.55
C LYS A 7 -30.20 -3.46 -27.58
N GLU A 8 -30.62 -3.51 -28.85
CA GLU A 8 -30.07 -2.68 -29.92
C GLU A 8 -30.66 -1.25 -29.98
N TYR A 9 -31.62 -0.91 -29.11
CA TYR A 9 -32.31 0.40 -29.12
C TYR A 9 -32.36 1.13 -27.77
N MET A 10 -31.63 0.68 -26.74
CA MET A 10 -31.56 1.38 -25.46
C MET A 10 -30.39 2.37 -25.48
N SER A 11 -30.64 3.64 -25.13
CA SER A 11 -29.56 4.62 -24.99
C SER A 11 -28.72 4.33 -23.75
N ILE A 12 -27.45 4.78 -23.73
CA ILE A 12 -26.52 4.56 -22.60
C ILE A 12 -27.07 5.18 -21.30
N TYR A 13 -27.86 6.25 -21.41
CA TYR A 13 -28.60 6.82 -20.28
C TYR A 13 -29.66 5.88 -19.71
N ASN A 14 -30.41 5.15 -20.55
CA ASN A 14 -31.40 4.18 -20.08
C ASN A 14 -30.75 2.99 -19.36
N ASP A 15 -29.60 2.52 -19.84
CA ASP A 15 -28.80 1.51 -19.15
C ASP A 15 -28.32 2.02 -17.78
N TYR A 16 -27.90 3.28 -17.71
CA TYR A 16 -27.54 3.92 -16.45
C TYR A 16 -28.75 4.05 -15.50
N LEU A 17 -29.95 4.38 -15.98
CA LEU A 17 -31.17 4.39 -15.15
C LEU A 17 -31.51 3.00 -14.59
N LEU A 18 -31.31 1.94 -15.38
CA LEU A 18 -31.47 0.57 -14.89
C LEU A 18 -30.47 0.26 -13.78
N GLU A 19 -29.20 0.67 -13.93
CA GLU A 19 -28.19 0.52 -12.88
C GLU A 19 -28.58 1.31 -11.61
N VAL A 20 -29.12 2.52 -11.75
CA VAL A 20 -29.61 3.31 -10.62
C VAL A 20 -30.72 2.58 -9.85
N VAL A 21 -31.66 1.95 -10.55
CA VAL A 21 -32.73 1.16 -9.94
C VAL A 21 -32.15 -0.07 -9.21
N GLU A 22 -31.21 -0.78 -9.82
CA GLU A 22 -30.54 -1.93 -9.20
C GLU A 22 -29.78 -1.53 -7.92
N ARG A 23 -29.01 -0.44 -7.99
CA ARG A 23 -28.24 0.11 -6.86
C ARG A 23 -29.15 0.58 -5.73
N LYS A 24 -30.26 1.24 -6.05
CA LYS A 24 -31.26 1.63 -5.06
C LYS A 24 -31.83 0.42 -4.32
N GLY A 25 -32.02 -0.71 -4.99
CA GLY A 25 -32.41 -1.98 -4.37
C GLY A 25 -31.40 -2.53 -3.35
N GLN A 26 -30.13 -2.13 -3.48
CA GLN A 26 -29.07 -2.44 -2.52
C GLN A 26 -28.90 -1.34 -1.45
N GLY A 27 -29.68 -0.26 -1.50
CA GLY A 27 -29.52 0.92 -0.65
C GLY A 27 -28.29 1.74 -1.01
N LEU A 28 -27.96 1.87 -2.30
CA LEU A 28 -26.85 2.68 -2.83
C LEU A 28 -27.38 3.83 -3.69
N HIS A 29 -26.61 4.90 -3.78
CA HIS A 29 -26.83 6.02 -4.69
C HIS A 29 -26.38 5.66 -6.12
N PRO A 30 -26.74 6.48 -7.13
CA PRO A 30 -26.18 6.34 -8.48
C PRO A 30 -24.65 6.31 -8.46
N LYS A 31 -24.03 5.49 -9.30
CA LYS A 31 -22.56 5.53 -9.44
C LYS A 31 -22.15 6.89 -9.99
N PRO A 32 -21.03 7.46 -9.53
CA PRO A 32 -20.48 8.66 -10.14
C PRO A 32 -20.17 8.45 -11.63
N ILE A 33 -20.48 9.43 -12.47
CA ILE A 33 -20.22 9.40 -13.91
C ILE A 33 -18.74 9.70 -14.14
N ASP A 34 -18.01 8.73 -14.70
CA ASP A 34 -16.58 8.84 -15.08
C ASP A 34 -16.37 8.80 -16.61
N GLY A 35 -17.33 8.29 -17.37
CA GLY A 35 -17.28 8.15 -18.83
C GLY A 35 -17.78 9.36 -19.62
N ALA A 36 -17.09 9.68 -20.73
CA ALA A 36 -17.45 10.78 -21.61
C ALA A 36 -18.77 10.55 -22.38
N GLU A 37 -19.05 9.31 -22.78
CA GLU A 37 -20.23 8.96 -23.58
C GLU A 37 -21.53 9.25 -22.83
N LEU A 38 -21.67 8.71 -21.61
CA LEU A 38 -22.83 8.95 -20.75
C LEU A 38 -22.99 10.43 -20.42
N LEU A 39 -21.90 11.12 -20.08
CA LEU A 39 -21.98 12.55 -19.76
C LEU A 39 -22.38 13.39 -20.97
N SER A 40 -21.96 13.02 -22.19
CA SER A 40 -22.35 13.72 -23.41
C SER A 40 -23.84 13.59 -23.68
N GLU A 41 -24.44 12.42 -23.44
CA GLU A 41 -25.90 12.24 -23.52
C GLU A 41 -26.62 13.07 -22.45
N VAL A 42 -26.12 13.08 -21.21
CA VAL A 42 -26.63 13.94 -20.12
C VAL A 42 -26.60 15.42 -20.52
N ILE A 43 -25.52 15.91 -21.13
CA ILE A 43 -25.40 17.29 -21.60
C ILE A 43 -26.40 17.58 -22.74
N ALA A 44 -26.59 16.65 -23.68
CA ALA A 44 -27.58 16.81 -24.74
C ALA A 44 -29.01 16.95 -24.17
N GLN A 45 -29.36 16.16 -23.16
CA GLN A 45 -30.64 16.28 -22.45
C GLN A 45 -30.77 17.59 -21.66
N ILE A 46 -29.67 18.13 -21.13
CA ILE A 46 -29.68 19.46 -20.46
C ILE A 46 -29.98 20.58 -21.46
N LYS A 47 -29.41 20.50 -22.66
CA LYS A 47 -29.62 21.46 -23.76
C LYS A 47 -31.06 21.40 -24.30
N ASP A 48 -31.69 20.23 -24.33
CA ASP A 48 -33.11 20.07 -24.67
C ASP A 48 -34.03 20.45 -23.50
N THR A 49 -34.49 21.71 -23.50
CA THR A 49 -35.38 22.25 -22.45
C THR A 49 -36.71 21.51 -22.27
N THR A 50 -37.13 20.68 -23.23
CA THR A 50 -38.37 19.89 -23.16
C THR A 50 -38.14 18.43 -22.79
N ASN A 51 -36.89 18.03 -22.57
CA ASN A 51 -36.55 16.65 -22.23
C ASN A 51 -37.11 16.28 -20.84
N GLU A 52 -37.79 15.14 -20.75
CA GLU A 52 -38.41 14.68 -19.50
C GLU A 52 -37.41 14.39 -18.39
N HIS A 53 -36.16 14.07 -18.74
CA HIS A 53 -35.08 13.74 -17.81
C HIS A 53 -34.20 14.94 -17.45
N ARG A 54 -34.44 16.13 -18.03
CA ARG A 54 -33.57 17.30 -17.89
C ARG A 54 -33.19 17.66 -16.45
N ILE A 55 -34.17 17.61 -15.53
CA ILE A 55 -33.94 17.96 -14.12
C ILE A 55 -32.95 16.99 -13.46
N GLU A 56 -33.11 15.69 -13.69
CA GLU A 56 -32.20 14.69 -13.15
C GLU A 56 -30.84 14.77 -13.84
N SER A 57 -30.80 15.02 -15.14
CA SER A 57 -29.54 15.21 -15.89
C SER A 57 -28.75 16.43 -15.40
N LEU A 58 -29.42 17.54 -15.07
CA LEU A 58 -28.79 18.67 -14.37
C LEU A 58 -28.20 18.25 -13.02
N ARG A 59 -28.96 17.48 -12.21
CA ARG A 59 -28.47 16.97 -10.92
C ARG A 59 -27.24 16.08 -11.08
N LEU A 60 -27.26 15.16 -12.05
CA LEU A 60 -26.16 14.24 -12.33
C LEU A 60 -24.90 14.98 -12.81
N PHE A 61 -25.07 15.96 -13.69
CA PHE A 61 -23.99 16.81 -14.18
C PHE A 61 -23.34 17.62 -13.05
N ILE A 62 -24.16 18.24 -12.18
CA ILE A 62 -23.67 19.12 -11.11
C ILE A 62 -23.03 18.32 -9.98
N TYR A 63 -23.71 17.28 -9.48
CA TYR A 63 -23.37 16.63 -8.20
C TYR A 63 -22.85 15.19 -8.30
N ASN A 64 -22.93 14.56 -9.47
CA ASN A 64 -22.60 13.14 -9.63
C ASN A 64 -21.63 12.85 -10.77
N THR A 65 -20.83 13.84 -11.18
CA THR A 65 -19.80 13.68 -12.22
C THR A 65 -18.42 13.82 -11.59
N LEU A 66 -17.54 12.84 -11.80
CA LEU A 66 -16.20 12.85 -11.21
C LEU A 66 -15.31 13.94 -11.84
N PRO A 67 -14.50 14.66 -11.04
CA PRO A 67 -13.53 15.63 -11.52
C PRO A 67 -12.21 14.96 -11.96
N GLY A 68 -11.11 15.72 -12.01
CA GLY A 68 -9.77 15.17 -12.31
C GLY A 68 -9.54 14.95 -13.80
N THR A 69 -8.84 13.88 -14.16
CA THR A 69 -8.53 13.52 -15.57
C THR A 69 -9.48 12.46 -16.16
N THR A 70 -10.62 12.21 -15.52
CA THR A 70 -11.62 11.28 -16.08
C THR A 70 -12.15 11.76 -17.44
N PRO A 71 -12.54 10.84 -18.35
CA PRO A 71 -13.19 11.21 -19.60
C PRO A 71 -14.43 12.11 -19.42
N ALA A 72 -15.23 11.88 -18.37
CA ALA A 72 -16.34 12.75 -18.01
C ALA A 72 -15.88 14.17 -17.63
N ALA A 73 -14.81 14.32 -16.86
CA ALA A 73 -14.26 15.63 -16.50
C ALA A 73 -13.85 16.45 -17.73
N VAL A 74 -13.33 15.81 -18.78
CA VAL A 74 -12.98 16.48 -20.05
C VAL A 74 -14.20 17.15 -20.68
N VAL A 75 -15.29 16.40 -20.85
CA VAL A 75 -16.51 16.91 -21.48
C VAL A 75 -17.22 17.92 -20.57
N LYS A 76 -17.23 17.68 -19.25
CA LYS A 76 -17.78 18.63 -18.26
C LYS A 76 -17.08 19.98 -18.34
N ALA A 77 -15.75 20.00 -18.29
CA ALA A 77 -14.98 21.24 -18.32
C ALA A 77 -15.22 22.01 -19.63
N GLN A 78 -15.27 21.30 -20.76
CA GLN A 78 -15.54 21.92 -22.06
C GLN A 78 -16.94 22.54 -22.13
N PHE A 79 -17.98 21.86 -21.63
CA PHE A 79 -19.33 22.43 -21.60
C PHE A 79 -19.44 23.65 -20.66
N LEU A 80 -18.76 23.62 -19.51
CA LEU A 80 -18.67 24.78 -18.62
C LEU A 80 -17.96 25.97 -19.30
N LYS A 81 -16.93 25.71 -20.10
CA LYS A 81 -16.27 26.73 -20.93
C LYS A 81 -17.23 27.37 -21.92
N GLU A 82 -18.03 26.58 -22.62
CA GLU A 82 -19.04 27.07 -23.58
C GLU A 82 -20.05 28.01 -22.91
N ILE A 83 -20.50 27.68 -21.69
CA ILE A 83 -21.39 28.53 -20.90
C ILE A 83 -20.70 29.84 -20.51
N ILE A 84 -19.45 29.79 -20.02
CA ILE A 84 -18.70 31.00 -19.64
C ILE A 84 -18.46 31.93 -20.83
N LEU A 85 -18.20 31.36 -22.02
CA LEU A 85 -18.01 32.12 -23.25
C LEU A 85 -19.32 32.62 -23.88
N GLY A 86 -20.48 32.26 -23.31
CA GLY A 86 -21.81 32.60 -23.84
C GLY A 86 -22.16 31.87 -25.14
N GLN A 87 -21.46 30.78 -25.45
CA GLN A 87 -21.72 29.93 -26.63
C GLN A 87 -22.93 29.01 -26.38
N GLU A 88 -23.18 28.67 -25.12
CA GLU A 88 -24.33 27.89 -24.65
C GLU A 88 -25.00 28.61 -23.48
N THR A 89 -26.31 28.41 -23.29
CA THR A 89 -27.06 29.02 -22.19
C THR A 89 -27.89 27.96 -21.47
N VAL A 90 -27.64 27.80 -20.17
CA VAL A 90 -28.40 26.92 -19.27
C VAL A 90 -28.88 27.78 -18.10
N ALA A 91 -30.20 27.91 -17.92
CA ALA A 91 -30.76 28.82 -16.92
C ALA A 91 -30.28 28.54 -15.49
N GLU A 92 -30.00 27.27 -15.18
CA GLU A 92 -29.56 26.78 -13.88
C GLU A 92 -28.04 26.88 -13.67
N ILE A 93 -27.26 27.14 -14.73
CA ILE A 93 -25.80 27.24 -14.67
C ILE A 93 -25.37 28.57 -15.26
N THR A 94 -25.29 29.58 -14.39
CA THR A 94 -24.75 30.90 -14.75
C THR A 94 -23.24 30.82 -14.99
N PRO A 95 -22.62 31.81 -15.67
CA PRO A 95 -21.16 31.86 -15.80
C PRO A 95 -20.42 31.82 -14.45
N ASP A 96 -20.93 32.52 -13.43
CA ASP A 96 -20.35 32.49 -12.08
C ASP A 96 -20.44 31.09 -11.45
N PHE A 97 -21.58 30.41 -11.60
CA PHE A 97 -21.71 29.03 -11.10
C PHE A 97 -20.86 28.05 -11.92
N ALA A 98 -20.65 28.29 -13.22
CA ALA A 98 -19.73 27.50 -14.03
C ALA A 98 -18.27 27.65 -13.57
N PHE A 99 -17.85 28.86 -13.18
CA PHE A 99 -16.54 29.07 -12.53
C PHE A 99 -16.44 28.36 -11.18
N GLU A 100 -17.48 28.40 -10.36
CA GLU A 100 -17.55 27.63 -9.11
C GLU A 100 -17.38 26.13 -9.39
N LEU A 101 -18.13 25.56 -10.33
CA LEU A 101 -18.01 24.14 -10.69
C LEU A 101 -16.60 23.78 -11.19
N LEU A 102 -15.98 24.63 -12.03
CA LEU A 102 -14.58 24.45 -12.45
C LEU A 102 -13.62 24.46 -11.26
N SER A 103 -13.83 25.32 -10.26
CA SER A 103 -12.97 25.40 -9.06
C SER A 103 -12.98 24.11 -8.23
N HIS A 104 -14.11 23.38 -8.25
CA HIS A 104 -14.27 22.10 -7.58
C HIS A 104 -13.76 20.91 -8.41
N MET A 105 -13.38 21.12 -9.68
CA MET A 105 -12.76 20.09 -10.51
C MET A 105 -11.25 19.92 -10.26
N LYS A 106 -10.64 20.85 -9.52
CA LYS A 106 -9.29 20.82 -8.93
C LYS A 106 -8.07 20.75 -9.86
N GLY A 107 -8.19 20.15 -11.04
CA GLY A 107 -7.04 19.87 -11.91
C GLY A 107 -7.39 19.50 -13.35
N GLY A 108 -6.36 19.33 -14.18
CA GLY A 108 -6.47 18.70 -15.50
C GLY A 108 -7.29 19.51 -16.50
N PRO A 109 -8.38 18.96 -17.07
CA PRO A 109 -9.23 19.68 -18.04
C PRO A 109 -9.74 21.02 -17.52
N SER A 110 -10.04 21.12 -16.22
CA SER A 110 -10.48 22.39 -15.61
C SER A 110 -9.39 23.46 -15.65
N ILE A 111 -8.14 23.11 -15.35
CA ILE A 111 -6.98 24.02 -15.42
C ILE A 111 -6.74 24.45 -16.85
N LYS A 112 -6.84 23.54 -17.82
CA LYS A 112 -6.73 23.88 -19.24
C LYS A 112 -7.76 24.94 -19.63
N VAL A 113 -9.03 24.74 -19.26
CA VAL A 113 -10.13 25.68 -19.53
C VAL A 113 -9.87 27.03 -18.85
N LEU A 114 -9.49 27.02 -17.56
CA LEU A 114 -9.23 28.23 -16.82
C LEU A 114 -8.06 29.02 -17.40
N LEU A 115 -6.97 28.36 -17.81
CA LEU A 115 -5.84 28.99 -18.49
C LEU A 115 -6.23 29.54 -19.87
N ASP A 116 -7.05 28.83 -20.63
CA ASP A 116 -7.55 29.31 -21.92
C ASP A 116 -8.34 30.62 -21.76
N ILE A 117 -9.13 30.74 -20.69
CA ILE A 117 -9.94 31.94 -20.41
C ILE A 117 -9.09 33.05 -19.79
N ALA A 118 -8.26 32.74 -18.78
CA ALA A 118 -7.43 33.71 -18.06
C ALA A 118 -6.38 34.38 -18.95
N LEU A 119 -5.90 33.68 -19.99
CA LEU A 119 -4.95 34.20 -20.96
C LEU A 119 -5.63 34.71 -22.25
N GLY A 120 -6.98 34.72 -22.28
CA GLY A 120 -7.78 35.21 -23.41
C GLY A 120 -7.95 36.73 -23.45
N GLU A 121 -8.69 37.21 -24.46
CA GLU A 121 -8.85 38.65 -24.74
C GLU A 121 -9.93 39.35 -23.91
N ASN A 122 -10.95 38.62 -23.42
CA ASN A 122 -12.04 39.21 -22.65
C ASN A 122 -11.64 39.40 -21.17
N GLU A 123 -11.24 40.63 -20.82
CA GLU A 123 -10.73 40.96 -19.49
C GLU A 123 -11.66 40.59 -18.32
N VAL A 124 -12.98 40.63 -18.49
CA VAL A 124 -13.93 40.38 -17.39
C VAL A 124 -13.86 38.92 -16.97
N ILE A 125 -14.08 38.00 -17.91
CA ILE A 125 -14.02 36.57 -17.64
C ILE A 125 -12.58 36.09 -17.40
N ALA A 126 -11.58 36.76 -17.98
CA ALA A 126 -10.18 36.44 -17.73
C ALA A 126 -9.78 36.69 -16.28
N LYS A 127 -10.25 37.80 -15.67
CA LYS A 127 -10.06 38.08 -14.23
C LYS A 127 -10.78 37.05 -13.36
N GLN A 128 -12.01 36.68 -13.69
CA GLN A 128 -12.74 35.63 -12.94
C GLN A 128 -12.03 34.27 -13.01
N ALA A 129 -11.55 33.88 -14.19
CA ALA A 129 -10.77 32.66 -14.35
C ALA A 129 -9.45 32.70 -13.57
N ALA A 130 -8.79 33.86 -13.53
CA ALA A 130 -7.57 34.07 -12.74
C ALA A 130 -7.84 33.91 -11.24
N GLU A 131 -8.92 34.47 -10.71
CA GLU A 131 -9.30 34.30 -9.29
C GLU A 131 -9.54 32.82 -8.95
N VAL A 132 -10.17 32.05 -9.84
CA VAL A 132 -10.29 30.61 -9.66
C VAL A 132 -8.91 29.94 -9.71
N LEU A 133 -8.07 30.22 -10.72
CA LEU A 133 -6.73 29.64 -10.85
C LEU A 133 -5.88 29.85 -9.60
N LYS A 134 -5.89 31.04 -9.00
CA LYS A 134 -5.12 31.36 -7.79
C LYS A 134 -5.43 30.44 -6.60
N THR A 135 -6.55 29.70 -6.62
CA THR A 135 -6.94 28.71 -5.60
C THR A 135 -6.54 27.28 -5.95
N GLN A 136 -5.98 27.04 -7.14
CA GLN A 136 -5.65 25.71 -7.65
C GLN A 136 -4.16 25.41 -7.53
N VAL A 137 -3.82 24.12 -7.42
CA VAL A 137 -2.44 23.67 -7.18
C VAL A 137 -1.97 22.58 -8.14
N PHE A 138 -2.89 21.85 -8.78
CA PHE A 138 -2.55 20.78 -9.72
C PHE A 138 -2.23 21.32 -11.13
N LEU A 139 -1.20 22.16 -11.20
CA LEU A 139 -0.62 22.64 -12.45
C LEU A 139 0.67 21.86 -12.72
N TYR A 140 0.76 21.26 -13.91
CA TYR A 140 1.91 20.48 -14.33
C TYR A 140 2.83 21.31 -15.24
N ASP A 141 3.94 20.71 -15.70
CA ASP A 141 4.96 21.41 -16.49
C ASP A 141 4.38 22.10 -17.73
N ALA A 142 3.42 21.48 -18.41
CA ALA A 142 2.74 22.09 -19.57
C ALA A 142 1.92 23.34 -19.19
N ASP A 143 1.25 23.33 -18.03
CA ASP A 143 0.42 24.44 -17.56
C ASP A 143 1.28 25.61 -17.07
N THR A 144 2.30 25.31 -16.28
CA THR A 144 3.26 26.28 -15.77
C THR A 144 4.07 26.92 -16.89
N ALA A 145 4.45 26.16 -17.93
CA ALA A 145 5.11 26.70 -19.12
C ALA A 145 4.24 27.73 -19.86
N ARG A 146 2.91 27.51 -19.95
CA ARG A 146 1.98 28.50 -20.53
C ARG A 146 1.94 29.80 -19.72
N LEU A 147 1.90 29.71 -18.40
CA LEU A 147 1.94 30.88 -17.50
C LEU A 147 3.26 31.65 -17.65
N ALA A 148 4.40 30.95 -17.68
CA ALA A 148 5.70 31.56 -17.87
C ALA A 148 5.80 32.28 -19.22
N ALA A 149 5.36 31.65 -20.32
CA ALA A 149 5.36 32.25 -21.64
C ALA A 149 4.47 33.50 -21.72
N ALA A 150 3.27 33.45 -21.12
CA ALA A 150 2.37 34.60 -21.06
C ALA A 150 2.95 35.75 -20.24
N TYR A 151 3.60 35.46 -19.10
CA TYR A 151 4.30 36.45 -18.30
C TYR A 151 5.46 37.10 -19.08
N GLN A 152 6.27 36.30 -19.76
CA GLN A 152 7.36 36.79 -20.62
C GLN A 152 6.86 37.67 -21.78
N ALA A 153 5.63 37.41 -22.26
CA ALA A 153 4.95 38.24 -23.25
C ALA A 153 4.30 39.51 -22.67
N GLY A 154 4.43 39.77 -21.35
CA GLY A 154 3.91 40.96 -20.70
C GLY A 154 2.43 40.89 -20.27
N ASN A 155 1.84 39.69 -20.19
CA ASN A 155 0.45 39.52 -19.76
C ASN A 155 0.29 39.86 -18.25
N ALA A 156 -0.53 40.86 -17.95
CA ALA A 156 -0.76 41.34 -16.58
C ALA A 156 -1.48 40.32 -15.69
N ILE A 157 -2.39 39.52 -16.25
CA ILE A 157 -3.12 38.46 -15.52
C ILE A 157 -2.18 37.31 -15.16
N ALA A 158 -1.30 36.91 -16.09
CA ALA A 158 -0.28 35.90 -15.81
C ALA A 158 0.67 36.35 -14.69
N LYS A 159 1.07 37.63 -14.70
CA LYS A 159 1.87 38.22 -13.62
C LYS A 159 1.14 38.14 -12.27
N ASP A 160 -0.11 38.56 -12.21
CA ASP A 160 -0.95 38.54 -11.00
C ASP A 160 -1.16 37.12 -10.45
N ILE A 161 -1.39 36.13 -11.32
CA ILE A 161 -1.43 34.70 -10.94
C ILE A 161 -0.10 34.24 -10.33
N LEU A 162 1.04 34.58 -10.97
CA LEU A 162 2.36 34.21 -10.47
C LEU A 162 2.67 34.88 -9.12
N GLU A 163 2.29 36.15 -8.94
CA GLU A 163 2.49 36.86 -7.67
C GLU A 163 1.68 36.21 -6.54
N SER A 164 0.45 35.81 -6.82
CA SER A 164 -0.40 35.05 -5.89
C SER A 164 0.19 33.68 -5.54
N TYR A 165 0.70 32.93 -6.53
CA TYR A 165 1.36 31.64 -6.28
C TYR A 165 2.68 31.78 -5.52
N ALA A 166 3.49 32.82 -5.79
CA ALA A 166 4.71 33.08 -5.05
C ALA A 166 4.41 33.35 -3.56
N GLN A 167 3.29 34.01 -3.26
CA GLN A 167 2.79 34.22 -1.89
C GLN A 167 2.01 33.03 -1.32
N ALA A 168 1.83 31.97 -2.11
CA ALA A 168 1.04 30.79 -1.79
C ALA A 168 -0.37 31.13 -1.26
N GLU A 169 -1.05 32.09 -1.91
CA GLU A 169 -2.37 32.56 -1.46
C GLU A 169 -3.45 31.46 -1.45
N PHE A 170 -3.32 30.42 -2.30
CA PHE A 170 -4.16 29.21 -2.25
C PHE A 170 -4.16 28.53 -0.88
N PHE A 171 -3.11 28.74 -0.07
CA PHE A 171 -2.96 28.16 1.27
C PHE A 171 -3.10 29.21 2.36
N THR A 172 -2.48 30.39 2.21
CA THR A 172 -2.49 31.42 3.26
C THR A 172 -3.87 32.05 3.47
N LYS A 173 -4.74 32.02 2.46
CA LYS A 173 -6.13 32.49 2.56
C LYS A 173 -7.11 31.43 3.08
N LEU A 174 -6.67 30.18 3.30
CA LEU A 174 -7.51 29.16 3.92
C LEU A 174 -7.78 29.48 5.40
N PRO A 175 -8.95 29.10 5.94
CA PRO A 175 -9.22 29.21 7.37
C PRO A 175 -8.14 28.52 8.20
N GLU A 176 -7.82 29.08 9.37
CA GLU A 176 -6.92 28.43 10.33
C GLU A 176 -7.56 27.17 10.92
N VAL A 177 -6.71 26.23 11.35
CA VAL A 177 -7.17 25.03 12.05
C VAL A 177 -7.91 25.45 13.34
N PRO A 178 -9.11 24.91 13.63
CA PRO A 178 -9.83 25.24 14.86
C PRO A 178 -8.99 24.98 16.10
N GLU A 179 -9.01 25.91 17.06
CA GLU A 179 -8.29 25.75 18.34
C GLU A 179 -8.80 24.54 19.12
N GLU A 180 -10.13 24.31 19.09
CA GLU A 180 -10.79 23.17 19.74
C GLU A 180 -11.56 22.35 18.70
N ILE A 181 -11.31 21.03 18.72
CA ILE A 181 -12.04 20.04 17.93
C ILE A 181 -12.70 19.08 18.92
N LYS A 182 -14.03 19.14 19.03
CA LYS A 182 -14.79 18.17 19.82
C LYS A 182 -14.82 16.83 19.12
N VAL A 183 -14.60 15.77 19.88
CA VAL A 183 -14.70 14.39 19.39
C VAL A 183 -15.57 13.55 20.31
N VAL A 184 -16.28 12.58 19.74
CA VAL A 184 -16.98 11.55 20.49
C VAL A 184 -16.35 10.19 20.20
N THR A 185 -16.01 9.43 21.23
CA THR A 185 -15.27 8.17 21.08
C THR A 185 -16.17 7.03 20.59
N TYR A 186 -15.62 6.16 19.76
CA TYR A 186 -16.23 4.88 19.40
C TYR A 186 -15.15 3.78 19.39
N ILE A 187 -15.23 2.86 20.34
CA ILE A 187 -14.33 1.69 20.39
C ILE A 187 -14.80 0.68 19.35
N ALA A 188 -14.01 0.49 18.30
CA ALA A 188 -14.33 -0.42 17.21
C ALA A 188 -13.99 -1.89 17.56
N ALA A 189 -12.91 -2.12 18.31
CA ALA A 189 -12.53 -3.42 18.84
C ALA A 189 -11.46 -3.28 19.94
N GLU A 190 -11.30 -4.35 20.73
CA GLU A 190 -10.16 -4.53 21.64
C GLU A 190 -9.04 -5.33 20.93
N GLY A 191 -7.78 -4.93 21.13
CA GLY A 191 -6.61 -5.46 20.44
C GLY A 191 -6.26 -4.71 19.15
N ASP A 192 -5.28 -5.22 18.41
CA ASP A 192 -4.85 -4.62 17.14
C ASP A 192 -5.99 -4.66 16.11
N ILE A 193 -6.36 -3.50 15.55
CA ILE A 193 -7.34 -3.41 14.45
C ILE A 193 -6.60 -3.50 13.13
N SER A 194 -6.81 -4.59 12.39
CA SER A 194 -6.24 -4.74 11.06
C SER A 194 -7.00 -3.94 10.00
N THR A 195 -6.31 -3.57 8.92
CA THR A 195 -6.97 -2.99 7.74
C THR A 195 -7.91 -3.97 7.03
N ASP A 196 -7.80 -5.28 7.29
CA ASP A 196 -8.76 -6.29 6.83
C ASP A 196 -10.12 -6.16 7.57
N LEU A 197 -10.18 -5.69 8.83
CA LEU A 197 -11.45 -5.37 9.51
C LEU A 197 -12.13 -4.13 8.89
N LEU A 198 -11.33 -3.12 8.55
CA LEU A 198 -11.82 -1.85 8.00
C LEU A 198 -12.17 -1.96 6.51
N SER A 199 -11.51 -2.86 5.78
CA SER A 199 -11.66 -3.09 4.35
C SER A 199 -11.29 -4.56 4.02
N PRO A 200 -12.22 -5.51 4.13
CA PRO A 200 -11.97 -6.94 3.93
C PRO A 200 -11.39 -7.30 2.56
N GLY A 201 -10.44 -8.23 2.53
CA GLY A 201 -9.76 -8.69 1.31
C GLY A 201 -10.70 -9.27 0.25
N ASN A 202 -11.70 -10.07 0.65
CA ASN A 202 -12.71 -10.63 -0.25
C ASN A 202 -13.63 -9.58 -0.91
N GLN A 203 -13.64 -8.35 -0.39
CA GLN A 203 -14.35 -7.21 -0.95
C GLN A 203 -13.43 -6.30 -1.79
N ALA A 204 -12.20 -6.70 -2.09
CA ALA A 204 -11.24 -5.86 -2.83
C ALA A 204 -11.77 -5.38 -4.19
N HIS A 205 -12.63 -6.15 -4.85
CA HIS A 205 -13.22 -5.83 -6.14
C HIS A 205 -14.09 -4.57 -6.13
N SER A 206 -14.61 -4.15 -4.98
CA SER A 206 -15.49 -2.97 -4.84
C SER A 206 -14.75 -1.70 -4.41
N ARG A 207 -13.44 -1.74 -4.12
CA ARG A 207 -12.69 -0.62 -3.51
C ARG A 207 -12.77 0.70 -4.27
N SER A 208 -12.89 0.65 -5.60
CA SER A 208 -13.04 1.84 -6.44
C SER A 208 -14.45 2.45 -6.39
N ASP A 209 -15.46 1.70 -5.96
CA ASP A 209 -16.81 2.16 -5.63
C ASP A 209 -16.88 2.42 -4.12
N ARG A 210 -16.46 3.63 -3.71
CA ARG A 210 -16.28 4.00 -2.29
C ARG A 210 -17.54 3.79 -1.46
N GLU A 211 -18.72 4.05 -2.03
CA GLU A 211 -20.00 3.85 -1.33
C GLU A 211 -20.31 2.36 -1.12
N LEU A 212 -20.21 1.56 -2.18
CA LEU A 212 -20.42 0.11 -2.10
C LEU A 212 -19.42 -0.53 -1.14
N HIS A 213 -18.15 -0.15 -1.24
CA HIS A 213 -17.10 -0.66 -0.36
C HIS A 213 -17.27 -0.18 1.09
N GLY A 214 -17.82 1.00 1.30
CA GLY A 214 -18.15 1.51 2.64
C GLY A 214 -18.96 0.54 3.48
N LYS A 215 -19.89 -0.20 2.86
CA LYS A 215 -20.77 -1.17 3.54
C LYS A 215 -20.06 -2.34 4.19
N CYS A 216 -18.83 -2.65 3.79
CA CYS A 216 -18.05 -3.74 4.38
C CYS A 216 -17.13 -3.30 5.52
N MET A 217 -17.13 -2.01 5.90
CA MET A 217 -16.38 -1.54 7.06
C MET A 217 -17.07 -2.00 8.35
N ILE A 218 -16.41 -2.82 9.18
CA ILE A 218 -16.99 -3.36 10.43
C ILE A 218 -18.39 -3.98 10.23
N THR A 219 -19.17 -4.18 11.28
CA THR A 219 -20.51 -4.76 11.23
C THR A 219 -21.57 -3.68 10.95
N PRO A 220 -22.72 -4.02 10.32
CA PRO A 220 -23.81 -3.07 10.10
C PRO A 220 -24.36 -2.43 11.39
N GLN A 221 -24.31 -3.16 12.50
CA GLN A 221 -24.71 -2.65 13.82
C GLN A 221 -23.79 -1.52 14.27
N ALA A 222 -22.47 -1.73 14.15
CA ALA A 222 -21.48 -0.70 14.47
C ALA A 222 -21.60 0.53 13.56
N GLN A 223 -21.88 0.33 12.27
CA GLN A 223 -22.16 1.44 11.35
C GLN A 223 -23.36 2.26 11.80
N ALA A 224 -24.46 1.62 12.21
CA ALA A 224 -25.65 2.30 12.73
C ALA A 224 -25.37 3.07 14.03
N GLU A 225 -24.59 2.50 14.94
CA GLU A 225 -24.15 3.17 16.18
C GLU A 225 -23.30 4.42 15.88
N ILE A 226 -22.40 4.35 14.90
CA ILE A 226 -21.61 5.51 14.44
C ILE A 226 -22.52 6.61 13.89
N GLU A 227 -23.53 6.25 13.08
CA GLU A 227 -24.51 7.23 12.59
C GLU A 227 -25.37 7.83 13.71
N ASP A 228 -25.78 7.03 14.69
CA ASP A 228 -26.49 7.47 15.89
C ASP A 228 -25.64 8.49 16.67
N LEU A 229 -24.35 8.23 16.87
CA LEU A 229 -23.43 9.16 17.53
C LEU A 229 -23.30 10.47 16.76
N LYS A 230 -23.19 10.44 15.42
CA LYS A 230 -23.14 11.65 14.59
C LYS A 230 -24.41 12.49 14.73
N ARG A 231 -25.58 11.84 14.84
CA ARG A 231 -26.87 12.53 15.05
C ARG A 231 -27.00 13.12 16.47
N GLN A 232 -26.47 12.43 17.47
CA GLN A 232 -26.49 12.88 18.87
C GLN A 232 -25.48 14.00 19.14
N HIS A 233 -24.37 14.03 18.41
CA HIS A 233 -23.28 14.99 18.58
C HIS A 233 -22.94 15.72 17.27
N PRO A 234 -23.85 16.55 16.72
CA PRO A 234 -23.65 17.21 15.43
C PRO A 234 -22.48 18.22 15.41
N ASP A 235 -22.00 18.65 16.59
CA ASP A 235 -20.86 19.55 16.77
C ASP A 235 -19.54 18.82 17.07
N ALA A 236 -19.53 17.48 17.06
CA ALA A 236 -18.34 16.66 17.31
C ALA A 236 -18.05 15.68 16.15
N SER A 237 -16.77 15.39 15.93
CA SER A 237 -16.35 14.32 15.03
C SER A 237 -16.32 12.98 15.77
N VAL A 238 -16.68 11.88 15.10
CA VAL A 238 -16.49 10.54 15.69
C VAL A 238 -15.02 10.15 15.60
N MET A 239 -14.42 9.74 16.73
CA MET A 239 -13.07 9.20 16.80
C MET A 239 -13.12 7.68 16.93
N LEU A 240 -12.61 6.96 15.93
CA LEU A 240 -12.59 5.49 15.90
C LEU A 240 -11.38 4.95 16.67
N ILE A 241 -11.58 4.01 17.60
CA ILE A 241 -10.54 3.58 18.56
C ILE A 241 -10.27 2.07 18.48
N ALA A 242 -8.98 1.71 18.46
CA ALA A 242 -8.47 0.37 18.78
C ALA A 242 -8.03 0.32 20.25
N GLU A 243 -8.84 -0.29 21.10
CA GLU A 243 -8.63 -0.30 22.56
C GLU A 243 -7.63 -1.39 22.94
N LYS A 244 -6.67 -1.08 23.81
CA LYS A 244 -5.52 -1.95 24.16
C LYS A 244 -4.73 -2.48 22.95
N GLY A 245 -4.79 -1.76 21.83
CA GLY A 245 -4.12 -2.18 20.61
C GLY A 245 -3.70 -1.03 19.70
N THR A 246 -3.20 -1.41 18.54
CA THR A 246 -2.72 -0.52 17.49
C THR A 246 -3.77 -0.41 16.38
N MET A 247 -4.06 0.81 15.92
CA MET A 247 -4.98 1.00 14.79
C MET A 247 -4.26 0.79 13.46
N GLY A 248 -4.91 0.05 12.54
CA GLY A 248 -4.54 -0.04 11.13
C GLY A 248 -3.37 -0.96 10.82
N VAL A 249 -3.18 -2.07 11.55
CA VAL A 249 -2.10 -3.03 11.25
C VAL A 249 -2.34 -3.80 9.94
N GLY A 250 -1.26 -4.28 9.31
CA GLY A 250 -1.32 -5.13 8.11
C GLY A 250 -1.19 -4.37 6.78
N SER A 251 -2.18 -4.52 5.90
CA SER A 251 -2.12 -4.08 4.49
C SER A 251 -2.12 -2.55 4.34
N SER A 252 -1.44 -2.04 3.31
CA SER A 252 -1.37 -0.61 2.95
C SER A 252 -2.61 -0.06 2.20
N ARG A 253 -3.71 -0.82 2.17
CA ARG A 253 -4.90 -0.48 1.38
C ARG A 253 -5.53 0.84 1.82
N MET A 254 -5.52 1.83 0.94
CA MET A 254 -6.13 3.15 1.19
C MET A 254 -7.63 3.05 1.48
N SER A 255 -8.30 2.01 0.95
CA SER A 255 -9.72 1.72 1.22
C SER A 255 -10.06 1.61 2.70
N GLY A 256 -9.13 1.20 3.57
CA GLY A 256 -9.34 1.20 5.02
C GLY A 256 -9.62 2.60 5.57
N VAL A 257 -8.78 3.59 5.21
CA VAL A 257 -8.99 4.98 5.60
C VAL A 257 -10.15 5.62 4.85
N ASN A 258 -10.34 5.31 3.57
CA ASN A 258 -11.49 5.82 2.80
C ASN A 258 -12.82 5.41 3.45
N ASN A 259 -12.92 4.16 3.92
CA ASN A 259 -14.09 3.69 4.67
C ASN A 259 -14.25 4.47 5.98
N VAL A 260 -13.18 4.60 6.78
CA VAL A 260 -13.24 5.38 8.02
C VAL A 260 -13.68 6.83 7.74
N ALA A 261 -13.13 7.48 6.72
CA ALA A 261 -13.50 8.83 6.33
C ALA A 261 -14.95 8.93 5.81
N LEU A 262 -15.43 7.94 5.06
CA LEU A 262 -16.81 7.90 4.58
C LEU A 262 -17.80 7.90 5.76
N TRP A 263 -17.54 7.07 6.77
CA TRP A 263 -18.44 6.91 7.92
C TRP A 263 -18.27 8.00 8.98
N THR A 264 -17.04 8.40 9.30
CA THR A 264 -16.73 9.30 10.43
C THR A 264 -16.31 10.72 10.03
N GLY A 265 -15.81 10.88 8.79
CA GLY A 265 -15.26 12.13 8.28
C GLY A 265 -16.30 13.07 7.67
N LYS A 266 -15.81 14.06 6.90
CA LYS A 266 -16.59 15.11 6.26
C LYS A 266 -16.47 15.03 4.75
N GLN A 267 -17.56 15.29 4.02
CA GLN A 267 -17.50 15.34 2.56
C GLN A 267 -16.60 16.49 2.10
N ALA A 268 -15.66 16.20 1.20
CA ALA A 268 -14.65 17.18 0.75
C ALA A 268 -15.24 18.31 -0.10
N SER A 269 -16.30 18.00 -0.86
CA SER A 269 -16.99 18.95 -1.73
C SER A 269 -18.42 18.47 -1.95
N PRO A 270 -19.43 19.36 -1.91
CA PRO A 270 -20.81 18.97 -2.23
C PRO A 270 -20.97 18.47 -3.68
N TYR A 271 -20.05 18.85 -4.59
CA TYR A 271 -20.06 18.48 -6.00
C TYR A 271 -19.26 17.21 -6.32
N ILE A 272 -18.58 16.62 -5.32
CA ILE A 272 -17.79 15.40 -5.48
C ILE A 272 -18.41 14.32 -4.61
N PRO A 273 -19.06 13.30 -5.20
CA PRO A 273 -19.75 12.27 -4.43
C PRO A 273 -18.74 11.30 -3.78
N PHE A 274 -19.05 10.87 -2.55
CA PHE A 274 -18.35 9.80 -1.81
C PHE A 274 -16.84 10.00 -1.56
N VAL A 275 -16.35 11.23 -1.65
CA VAL A 275 -14.99 11.62 -1.26
C VAL A 275 -15.06 12.38 0.06
N ASN A 276 -14.69 11.71 1.14
CA ASN A 276 -14.63 12.29 2.48
C ASN A 276 -13.19 12.43 2.96
N ILE A 277 -12.97 13.40 3.85
CA ILE A 277 -11.68 13.79 4.42
C ILE A 277 -11.79 13.98 5.93
N ALA A 278 -10.66 14.27 6.57
CA ALA A 278 -10.54 14.55 7.99
C ALA A 278 -11.06 13.44 8.95
N PRO A 279 -10.75 12.14 8.72
CA PRO A 279 -11.04 11.11 9.71
C PRO A 279 -10.21 11.31 10.98
N ILE A 280 -10.76 10.93 12.15
CA ILE A 280 -10.02 10.92 13.41
C ILE A 280 -9.97 9.49 13.94
N VAL A 281 -8.75 8.98 14.15
CA VAL A 281 -8.52 7.62 14.64
C VAL A 281 -7.56 7.63 15.82
N ALA A 282 -7.71 6.64 16.69
CA ALA A 282 -6.84 6.48 17.84
C ALA A 282 -6.57 5.00 18.13
N GLY A 283 -5.46 4.72 18.79
CA GLY A 283 -5.15 3.42 19.36
C GLY A 283 -4.47 3.58 20.71
N THR A 284 -4.69 2.65 21.63
CA THR A 284 -3.98 2.63 22.91
C THR A 284 -2.46 2.57 22.70
N ASN A 285 -2.00 1.78 21.73
CA ASN A 285 -0.60 1.62 21.36
C ASN A 285 -0.22 2.42 20.10
N GLY A 286 -1.02 3.44 19.75
CA GLY A 286 -0.82 4.26 18.57
C GLY A 286 -1.40 3.71 17.27
N ILE A 287 -0.89 4.23 16.16
CA ILE A 287 -1.36 3.96 14.80
C ILE A 287 -0.20 3.34 14.01
N SER A 288 -0.48 2.34 13.17
CA SER A 288 0.55 1.75 12.31
C SER A 288 1.14 2.80 11.35
N PRO A 289 2.44 2.78 11.04
CA PRO A 289 3.09 3.87 10.29
C PRO A 289 2.52 4.12 8.89
N ILE A 290 2.10 3.08 8.17
CA ILE A 290 1.53 3.23 6.82
C ILE A 290 0.11 3.82 6.93
N PHE A 291 -0.70 3.28 7.84
CA PHE A 291 -2.06 3.76 8.04
C PHE A 291 -2.10 5.21 8.53
N LEU A 292 -1.16 5.59 9.42
CA LEU A 292 -1.01 6.98 9.86
C LEU A 292 -0.68 7.92 8.70
N THR A 293 0.21 7.52 7.79
CA THR A 293 0.48 8.30 6.57
C THR A 293 -0.81 8.47 5.75
N THR A 294 -1.59 7.40 5.57
CA THR A 294 -2.88 7.49 4.85
C THR A 294 -3.89 8.42 5.56
N VAL A 295 -3.93 8.42 6.89
CA VAL A 295 -4.76 9.35 7.67
C VAL A 295 -4.27 10.80 7.45
N ASP A 296 -2.96 11.04 7.54
CA ASP A 296 -2.36 12.36 7.36
C ASP A 296 -2.61 12.90 5.93
N VAL A 297 -2.53 12.06 4.87
CA VAL A 297 -2.77 12.52 3.48
C VAL A 297 -4.23 12.92 3.22
N THR A 298 -5.18 12.42 4.02
CA THR A 298 -6.60 12.79 3.95
C THR A 298 -6.98 13.95 4.89
N GLY A 299 -5.98 14.61 5.48
CA GLY A 299 -6.18 15.71 6.43
C GLY A 299 -6.75 15.24 7.78
N GLY A 300 -6.63 13.95 8.08
CA GLY A 300 -7.09 13.35 9.33
C GLY A 300 -6.13 13.52 10.50
N ILE A 301 -6.54 13.01 11.66
CA ILE A 301 -5.75 13.04 12.89
C ILE A 301 -5.63 11.61 13.46
N GLY A 302 -4.40 11.12 13.59
CA GLY A 302 -4.10 9.86 14.28
C GLY A 302 -3.52 10.11 15.68
N ILE A 303 -4.09 9.51 16.72
CA ILE A 303 -3.71 9.72 18.13
C ILE A 303 -3.15 8.44 18.76
N ASP A 304 -1.99 8.57 19.42
CA ASP A 304 -1.45 7.58 20.35
C ASP A 304 -1.97 7.89 21.76
N LEU A 305 -2.97 7.12 22.21
CA LEU A 305 -3.66 7.40 23.46
C LEU A 305 -2.77 7.12 24.68
N GLN A 306 -2.14 5.94 24.72
CA GLN A 306 -1.43 5.45 25.92
C GLN A 306 -2.33 5.50 27.16
N ASN A 307 -3.63 5.21 26.98
CA ASN A 307 -4.62 5.20 28.05
C ASN A 307 -4.48 3.98 28.97
N TRP A 308 -3.61 3.03 28.63
CA TRP A 308 -3.19 1.92 29.48
C TRP A 308 -1.68 1.95 29.71
N LYS A 309 -1.23 1.64 30.93
CA LYS A 309 0.19 1.57 31.30
C LYS A 309 0.53 0.26 31.99
N LYS A 310 1.77 -0.21 31.81
CA LYS A 310 2.32 -1.34 32.56
C LYS A 310 2.40 -0.96 34.05
N GLN A 311 1.88 -1.82 34.92
CA GLN A 311 2.09 -1.72 36.35
C GLN A 311 3.55 -2.03 36.69
N VAL A 312 4.11 -1.25 37.60
CA VAL A 312 5.45 -1.47 38.14
C VAL A 312 5.37 -1.69 39.65
N ASP A 313 6.25 -2.53 40.19
CA ASP A 313 6.39 -2.71 41.63
C ASP A 313 7.16 -1.55 42.27
N ALA A 314 7.38 -1.63 43.59
CA ALA A 314 8.08 -0.60 44.36
C ALA A 314 9.54 -0.38 43.91
N ASP A 315 10.15 -1.36 43.26
CA ASP A 315 11.52 -1.33 42.77
C ASP A 315 11.59 -0.89 41.28
N GLY A 316 10.43 -0.63 40.66
CA GLY A 316 10.32 -0.19 39.26
C GLY A 316 10.30 -1.34 38.25
N ASN A 317 10.22 -2.60 38.70
CA ASN A 317 10.12 -3.74 37.80
C ASN A 317 8.68 -3.92 37.33
N VAL A 318 8.51 -4.33 36.08
CA VAL A 318 7.18 -4.60 35.51
C VAL A 318 6.53 -5.75 36.26
N VAL A 319 5.33 -5.51 36.81
CA VAL A 319 4.52 -6.56 37.43
C VAL A 319 4.02 -7.48 36.33
N ARG A 320 4.29 -8.79 36.48
CA ARG A 320 3.91 -9.81 35.51
C ARG A 320 2.89 -10.78 36.11
N ASN A 321 1.95 -11.25 35.29
CA ASN A 321 0.97 -12.28 35.66
C ASN A 321 1.61 -13.69 35.63
N GLU A 322 0.83 -14.74 35.93
CA GLU A 322 1.30 -16.14 35.93
C GLU A 322 1.81 -16.63 34.56
N ALA A 323 1.37 -16.01 33.46
CA ALA A 323 1.84 -16.28 32.11
C ALA A 323 3.12 -15.51 31.75
N GLY A 324 3.66 -14.71 32.66
CA GLY A 324 4.85 -13.88 32.45
C GLY A 324 4.55 -12.53 31.78
N ASP A 325 3.29 -12.15 31.66
CA ASP A 325 2.86 -10.97 30.90
C ASP A 325 2.71 -9.71 31.77
N PRO A 326 3.09 -8.52 31.27
CA PRO A 326 2.87 -7.27 31.99
C PRO A 326 1.40 -7.05 32.36
N VAL A 327 1.13 -6.73 33.63
CA VAL A 327 -0.19 -6.29 34.09
C VAL A 327 -0.42 -4.84 33.66
N LEU A 328 -1.58 -4.53 33.09
CA LEU A 328 -1.93 -3.19 32.60
C LEU A 328 -2.95 -2.49 33.53
N GLU A 329 -2.78 -1.18 33.71
CA GLU A 329 -3.69 -0.29 34.43
C GLU A 329 -4.26 0.79 33.49
N GLU A 330 -5.58 1.01 33.54
CA GLU A 330 -6.25 2.08 32.80
C GLU A 330 -6.01 3.43 33.50
N VAL A 331 -5.41 4.38 32.79
CA VAL A 331 -5.07 5.71 33.29
C VAL A 331 -6.21 6.70 33.08
N TYR A 332 -6.96 6.54 31.99
CA TYR A 332 -8.17 7.29 31.69
C TYR A 332 -9.06 6.53 30.70
N SER A 333 -10.37 6.74 30.77
CA SER A 333 -11.33 6.04 29.93
C SER A 333 -11.58 6.74 28.60
N VAL A 334 -11.74 5.92 27.55
CA VAL A 334 -12.18 6.32 26.21
C VAL A 334 -13.44 5.56 25.77
N ALA A 335 -14.24 5.07 26.75
CA ALA A 335 -15.46 4.30 26.52
C ALA A 335 -16.37 4.96 25.47
N THR A 336 -16.98 4.17 24.58
CA THR A 336 -17.85 4.66 23.50
C THR A 336 -18.88 5.68 24.00
N GLY A 337 -18.99 6.81 23.31
CA GLY A 337 -19.87 7.94 23.69
C GLY A 337 -19.20 8.98 24.59
N THR A 338 -17.93 8.80 24.98
CA THR A 338 -17.19 9.82 25.74
C THR A 338 -16.89 11.01 24.85
N VAL A 339 -17.23 12.22 25.31
CA VAL A 339 -16.92 13.46 24.61
C VAL A 339 -15.56 13.98 25.08
N LEU A 340 -14.63 14.15 24.16
CA LEU A 340 -13.30 14.69 24.39
C LEU A 340 -13.05 15.93 23.54
N THR A 341 -12.02 16.70 23.88
CA THR A 341 -11.60 17.86 23.09
C THR A 341 -10.13 17.74 22.72
N ILE A 342 -9.85 17.80 21.41
CA ILE A 342 -8.50 17.99 20.87
C ILE A 342 -8.25 19.50 20.83
N ASN A 343 -7.29 19.99 21.61
CA ASN A 343 -6.87 21.38 21.53
C ASN A 343 -5.61 21.50 20.67
N THR A 344 -5.72 22.14 19.51
CA THR A 344 -4.65 22.16 18.49
C THR A 344 -3.51 23.10 18.83
N LYS A 345 -3.76 24.08 19.71
CA LYS A 345 -2.79 25.10 20.12
C LYS A 345 -1.92 24.62 21.29
N THR A 346 -2.56 24.09 22.34
CA THR A 346 -1.86 23.48 23.48
C THR A 346 -1.36 22.07 23.17
N LYS A 347 -1.86 21.46 22.08
CA LYS A 347 -1.52 20.12 21.59
C LYS A 347 -1.84 19.01 22.59
N LYS A 348 -3.00 19.13 23.22
CA LYS A 348 -3.45 18.24 24.30
C LYS A 348 -4.85 17.70 24.04
N LEU A 349 -5.12 16.53 24.60
CA LEU A 349 -6.43 15.89 24.64
C LEU A 349 -7.06 16.11 26.02
N TYR A 350 -8.32 16.50 26.06
CA TYR A 350 -9.06 16.85 27.29
C TYR A 350 -10.37 16.06 27.43
N ASN A 351 -10.78 15.82 28.67
CA ASN A 351 -12.15 15.45 29.06
C ASN A 351 -12.70 16.54 29.99
N GLY A 352 -13.60 17.39 29.48
CA GLY A 352 -13.94 18.65 30.15
C GLY A 352 -12.68 19.49 30.36
N GLU A 353 -12.43 19.89 31.61
CA GLU A 353 -11.23 20.65 32.00
C GLU A 353 -10.01 19.77 32.33
N VAL A 354 -10.17 18.44 32.34
CA VAL A 354 -9.11 17.50 32.72
C VAL A 354 -8.24 17.21 31.51
N GLU A 355 -6.96 17.59 31.59
CA GLU A 355 -5.94 17.18 30.63
C GLU A 355 -5.67 15.69 30.75
N LEU A 356 -5.82 14.97 29.64
CA LEU A 356 -5.58 13.53 29.58
C LEU A 356 -4.17 13.22 29.05
N LYS A 357 -3.77 13.87 27.94
CA LYS A 357 -2.58 13.45 27.18
C LYS A 357 -2.02 14.56 26.29
N ASP A 358 -0.69 14.66 26.23
CA ASP A 358 0.03 15.38 25.16
C ASP A 358 -0.06 14.60 23.84
N ILE A 359 -0.53 15.28 22.80
CA ILE A 359 -0.71 14.75 21.43
C ILE A 359 0.11 15.56 20.43
N SER A 360 1.23 16.16 20.86
CA SER A 360 2.08 17.01 20.02
C SER A 360 2.60 16.31 18.77
N LYS A 361 2.84 14.99 18.84
CA LYS A 361 3.21 14.13 17.70
C LYS A 361 2.12 14.03 16.63
N SER A 362 0.86 14.20 17.01
CA SER A 362 -0.29 14.23 16.09
C SER A 362 -0.48 15.61 15.45
N LEU A 363 0.18 16.65 15.99
CA LEU A 363 -0.01 18.06 15.62
C LEU A 363 1.35 18.77 15.38
N THR A 364 2.25 18.08 14.68
CA THR A 364 3.47 18.69 14.13
C THR A 364 3.11 19.82 13.16
N PRO A 365 3.99 20.82 12.93
CA PRO A 365 3.72 21.89 11.98
C PRO A 365 3.22 21.40 10.62
N GLN A 366 3.86 20.37 10.05
CA GLN A 366 3.49 19.79 8.75
C GLN A 366 2.12 19.12 8.77
N LYS A 367 1.78 18.42 9.86
CA LYS A 367 0.43 17.84 10.03
C LYS A 367 -0.64 18.92 10.13
N LEU A 368 -0.36 20.05 10.78
CA LEU A 368 -1.26 21.20 10.79
C LEU A 368 -1.45 21.81 9.39
N GLU A 369 -0.41 21.81 8.54
CA GLU A 369 -0.55 22.19 7.13
C GLU A 369 -1.54 21.26 6.40
N PHE A 370 -1.42 19.94 6.60
CA PHE A 370 -2.30 18.97 5.97
C PHE A 370 -3.74 19.10 6.46
N ILE A 371 -3.95 19.28 7.76
CA ILE A 371 -5.28 19.53 8.35
C ILE A 371 -5.88 20.81 7.76
N LYS A 372 -5.10 21.90 7.71
CA LYS A 372 -5.54 23.19 7.13
C LYS A 372 -5.91 23.08 5.66
N ALA A 373 -5.11 22.35 4.87
CA ALA A 373 -5.33 22.18 3.44
C ALA A 373 -6.34 21.07 3.10
N GLY A 374 -6.84 20.32 4.09
CA GLY A 374 -7.73 19.18 3.88
C GLY A 374 -7.04 17.97 3.22
N GLY A 375 -5.71 17.89 3.28
CA GLY A 375 -4.92 16.80 2.73
C GLY A 375 -3.48 17.20 2.37
N SER A 376 -2.63 16.21 2.11
CA SER A 376 -1.21 16.45 1.84
C SER A 376 -0.93 16.90 0.40
N TYR A 377 -1.76 16.48 -0.56
CA TYR A 377 -1.50 16.72 -1.99
C TYR A 377 -1.40 18.22 -2.30
N ALA A 378 -2.33 19.02 -1.75
CA ALA A 378 -2.33 20.45 -1.96
C ALA A 378 -1.07 21.14 -1.41
N ILE A 379 -0.49 20.62 -0.33
CA ILE A 379 0.76 21.12 0.24
C ILE A 379 1.95 20.74 -0.64
N VAL A 380 2.02 19.49 -1.12
CA VAL A 380 3.12 19.01 -1.97
C VAL A 380 3.16 19.78 -3.29
N PHE A 381 2.04 19.88 -3.99
CA PHE A 381 1.92 20.65 -5.23
C PHE A 381 2.05 22.16 -4.99
N GLY A 382 1.51 22.65 -3.87
CA GLY A 382 1.63 24.03 -3.44
C GLY A 382 3.08 24.51 -3.28
N LYS A 383 3.94 23.68 -2.66
CA LYS A 383 5.38 23.97 -2.52
C LYS A 383 6.07 24.04 -3.89
N LYS A 384 5.71 23.13 -4.82
CA LYS A 384 6.24 23.14 -6.20
C LYS A 384 5.83 24.39 -6.97
N ILE A 385 4.54 24.75 -6.96
CA ILE A 385 4.05 25.90 -7.72
C ILE A 385 4.54 27.24 -7.17
N GLN A 386 4.68 27.36 -5.84
CA GLN A 386 5.29 28.53 -5.21
C GLN A 386 6.74 28.73 -5.68
N THR A 387 7.52 27.64 -5.68
CA THR A 387 8.92 27.65 -6.14
C THR A 387 9.01 28.07 -7.61
N PHE A 388 8.19 27.47 -8.47
CA PHE A 388 8.12 27.82 -9.89
C PHE A 388 7.77 29.30 -10.11
N ALA A 389 6.76 29.81 -9.39
CA ALA A 389 6.31 31.18 -9.55
C ALA A 389 7.37 32.19 -9.11
N ALA A 390 8.01 31.96 -7.96
CA ALA A 390 9.10 32.81 -7.47
C ALA A 390 10.29 32.83 -8.43
N GLN A 391 10.68 31.67 -8.96
CA GLN A 391 11.75 31.57 -9.97
C GLN A 391 11.40 32.32 -11.26
N THR A 392 10.17 32.16 -11.74
CA THR A 392 9.69 32.83 -12.98
C THR A 392 9.65 34.34 -12.82
N LEU A 393 9.28 34.84 -11.64
CA LEU A 393 9.28 36.26 -11.31
C LEU A 393 10.67 36.83 -10.98
N GLY A 394 11.68 35.97 -10.75
CA GLY A 394 13.01 36.38 -10.32
C GLY A 394 13.06 36.90 -8.88
N VAL A 395 12.15 36.44 -8.02
CA VAL A 395 12.07 36.83 -6.60
C VAL A 395 12.45 35.68 -5.68
N THR A 396 12.81 36.00 -4.44
CA THR A 396 12.97 34.97 -3.39
C THR A 396 11.59 34.54 -2.91
N ALA A 397 11.33 33.23 -2.89
CA ALA A 397 10.07 32.71 -2.38
C ALA A 397 9.92 33.04 -0.87
N PRO A 398 8.79 33.61 -0.42
CA PRO A 398 8.53 33.83 0.99
C PRO A 398 8.38 32.51 1.74
N THR A 399 8.81 32.49 3.00
CA THR A 399 8.62 31.33 3.89
C THR A 399 7.16 31.27 4.34
N VAL A 400 6.36 30.47 3.63
CA VAL A 400 4.94 30.23 3.96
C VAL A 400 4.78 28.91 4.71
N PHE A 401 5.42 27.86 4.22
CA PHE A 401 5.33 26.53 4.78
C PHE A 401 6.34 26.34 5.92
N ALA A 402 6.00 25.46 6.86
CA ALA A 402 6.84 25.04 7.95
C ALA A 402 8.17 24.50 7.41
N PRO A 403 9.32 24.97 7.94
CA PRO A 403 10.62 24.46 7.54
C PRO A 403 10.72 22.97 7.90
N ALA A 404 11.38 22.21 7.04
CA ALA A 404 11.71 20.82 7.33
C ALA A 404 12.63 20.75 8.55
N LYS A 405 12.37 19.83 9.47
CA LYS A 405 13.30 19.56 10.56
C LYS A 405 14.55 18.91 9.98
N GLU A 406 15.72 19.52 10.14
CA GLU A 406 16.99 18.92 9.71
C GLU A 406 17.87 18.62 10.92
N VAL A 407 18.22 17.34 11.10
CA VAL A 407 19.10 16.84 12.16
C VAL A 407 20.46 16.50 11.55
N SER A 408 21.53 17.03 12.15
CA SER A 408 22.91 16.72 11.79
C SER A 408 23.74 16.53 13.05
N VAL A 409 24.53 15.45 13.09
CA VAL A 409 25.41 15.13 14.22
C VAL A 409 26.87 15.11 13.73
N GLU A 410 27.69 16.04 14.23
CA GLU A 410 29.09 16.15 13.85
C GLU A 410 29.90 14.92 14.32
N GLY A 411 30.75 14.38 13.44
CA GLY A 411 31.60 13.22 13.74
C GLY A 411 30.89 11.86 13.78
N GLN A 412 29.58 11.80 13.58
CA GLN A 412 28.81 10.56 13.49
C GLN A 412 28.71 10.07 12.05
N GLY A 413 29.04 8.79 11.82
CA GLY A 413 28.86 8.14 10.52
C GLY A 413 27.39 7.90 10.18
N LEU A 414 27.14 7.50 8.94
CA LEU A 414 25.80 7.21 8.42
C LEU A 414 25.55 5.71 8.35
N THR A 415 24.36 5.31 8.81
CA THR A 415 23.76 4.01 8.46
C THR A 415 23.58 3.91 6.93
N ALA A 416 23.38 2.69 6.41
CA ALA A 416 23.18 2.53 4.98
C ALA A 416 21.93 3.29 4.49
N VAL A 417 20.87 3.29 5.30
CA VAL A 417 19.65 4.06 5.06
C VAL A 417 19.94 5.55 4.97
N GLU A 418 20.62 6.14 5.95
CA GLU A 418 20.95 7.57 5.94
C GLU A 418 21.79 7.94 4.71
N LYS A 419 22.72 7.08 4.27
CA LYS A 419 23.47 7.29 3.01
C LYS A 419 22.56 7.34 1.80
N ILE A 420 21.60 6.43 1.68
CA ILE A 420 20.62 6.44 0.58
C ILE A 420 19.78 7.71 0.61
N PHE A 421 19.28 8.10 1.78
CA PHE A 421 18.46 9.31 1.93
C PHE A 421 19.25 10.57 1.56
N ASN A 422 20.50 10.70 2.03
CA ASN A 422 21.36 11.83 1.66
C ASN A 422 21.67 11.87 0.15
N LYS A 423 21.91 10.71 -0.49
CA LYS A 423 22.11 10.64 -1.96
C LYS A 423 20.89 11.15 -2.73
N ASN A 424 19.70 10.78 -2.27
CA ASN A 424 18.45 11.03 -2.99
C ASN A 424 17.71 12.30 -2.52
N ALA A 425 18.25 13.04 -1.54
CA ALA A 425 17.63 14.24 -0.98
C ALA A 425 17.47 15.37 -2.00
N VAL A 426 16.34 16.07 -1.96
CA VAL A 426 16.00 17.18 -2.85
C VAL A 426 15.58 18.41 -2.05
N GLY A 427 16.24 19.54 -2.32
CA GLY A 427 15.91 20.82 -1.67
C GLY A 427 16.37 20.92 -0.22
N VAL A 428 17.41 20.16 0.16
CA VAL A 428 18.05 20.22 1.48
C VAL A 428 19.13 21.30 1.52
N THR A 429 19.48 21.74 2.73
CA THR A 429 20.55 22.72 2.94
C THR A 429 21.87 22.24 2.30
N PRO A 430 22.46 22.98 1.35
CA PRO A 430 23.68 22.56 0.67
C PRO A 430 24.84 22.25 1.64
N GLY A 431 25.50 21.12 1.43
CA GLY A 431 26.67 20.69 2.23
C GLY A 431 26.35 20.09 3.60
N LYS A 432 25.07 19.99 3.98
CA LYS A 432 24.66 19.41 5.26
C LYS A 432 24.37 17.92 5.14
N THR A 433 24.97 17.13 6.02
CA THR A 433 24.68 15.70 6.17
C THR A 433 23.51 15.52 7.12
N LEU A 434 22.48 14.80 6.69
CA LEU A 434 21.26 14.59 7.44
C LEU A 434 21.25 13.22 8.12
N HIS A 435 20.82 13.19 9.37
CA HIS A 435 20.67 11.97 10.18
C HIS A 435 19.20 11.66 10.45
N ALA A 436 18.95 10.48 11.03
CA ALA A 436 17.62 10.03 11.46
C ALA A 436 16.85 11.12 12.23
N GLY A 437 15.55 11.22 11.95
CA GLY A 437 14.66 12.25 12.50
C GLY A 437 14.65 13.57 11.73
N SER A 438 15.39 13.68 10.63
CA SER A 438 15.25 14.77 9.66
C SER A 438 14.05 14.55 8.74
N ASP A 439 13.22 15.56 8.53
CA ASP A 439 12.18 15.56 7.48
C ASP A 439 12.83 15.85 6.13
N VAL A 440 12.70 14.93 5.18
CA VAL A 440 13.34 15.06 3.88
C VAL A 440 12.40 14.74 2.75
N ARG A 441 12.60 15.45 1.65
CA ARG A 441 12.03 15.08 0.36
C ARG A 441 13.11 14.35 -0.43
N VAL A 442 12.76 13.18 -0.95
CA VAL A 442 13.69 12.31 -1.67
C VAL A 442 13.16 11.96 -3.05
N LYS A 443 14.08 11.76 -4.00
CA LYS A 443 13.77 11.14 -5.28
C LYS A 443 13.34 9.68 -5.07
N VAL A 444 12.33 9.26 -5.80
CA VAL A 444 11.88 7.86 -5.86
C VAL A 444 12.33 7.27 -7.18
N ASN A 445 13.08 6.17 -7.12
CA ASN A 445 13.67 5.54 -8.30
C ASN A 445 12.72 4.52 -8.92
N ILE A 446 12.17 3.62 -8.11
CA ILE A 446 11.30 2.54 -8.58
C ILE A 446 9.93 2.63 -7.90
N VAL A 447 8.86 2.45 -8.67
CA VAL A 447 7.50 2.43 -8.13
C VAL A 447 6.76 1.14 -8.46
N GLY A 448 6.13 0.52 -7.46
CA GLY A 448 5.31 -0.69 -7.62
C GLY A 448 3.83 -0.46 -7.40
N SER A 449 3.00 -1.08 -8.24
CA SER A 449 1.55 -1.13 -8.07
C SER A 449 1.00 -2.54 -8.36
N GLN A 450 0.00 -2.98 -7.59
CA GLN A 450 -0.67 -4.27 -7.76
C GLN A 450 -2.15 -4.08 -8.05
N ASP A 451 -2.84 -5.13 -8.45
CA ASP A 451 -4.18 -5.08 -9.05
C ASP A 451 -5.34 -4.84 -8.09
N THR A 452 -5.15 -5.06 -6.79
CA THR A 452 -6.17 -4.78 -5.76
C THR A 452 -6.04 -3.38 -5.13
N THR A 453 -4.90 -2.71 -5.29
CA THR A 453 -4.67 -1.32 -4.90
C THR A 453 -4.56 -0.39 -6.12
N GLY A 454 -4.24 -0.93 -7.29
CA GLY A 454 -3.94 -0.16 -8.50
C GLY A 454 -5.11 0.64 -9.04
N LEU A 455 -6.36 0.14 -8.92
CA LEU A 455 -7.53 0.94 -9.26
C LEU A 455 -7.68 2.18 -8.36
N MET A 456 -7.38 2.05 -7.07
CA MET A 456 -7.36 3.22 -6.18
C MET A 456 -6.19 4.13 -6.53
N THR A 457 -5.01 3.59 -6.85
CA THR A 457 -3.86 4.39 -7.31
C THR A 457 -4.20 5.17 -8.58
N ALA A 458 -4.92 4.56 -9.53
CA ALA A 458 -5.42 5.23 -10.72
C ALA A 458 -6.40 6.37 -10.36
N GLN A 459 -7.35 6.12 -9.46
CA GLN A 459 -8.27 7.17 -8.98
C GLN A 459 -7.56 8.33 -8.28
N GLU A 460 -6.51 8.04 -7.50
CA GLU A 460 -5.71 9.07 -6.85
C GLU A 460 -4.91 9.88 -7.89
N LEU A 461 -4.30 9.23 -8.89
CA LEU A 461 -3.67 9.90 -10.04
C LEU A 461 -4.67 10.79 -10.79
N GLU A 462 -5.89 10.29 -11.04
CA GLU A 462 -6.96 11.06 -11.66
C GLU A 462 -7.35 12.28 -10.82
N SER A 463 -7.48 12.12 -9.50
CA SER A 463 -7.85 13.19 -8.58
C SER A 463 -6.79 14.29 -8.46
N MET A 464 -5.51 13.92 -8.60
CA MET A 464 -4.37 14.84 -8.69
C MET A 464 -4.20 15.41 -10.10
N ALA A 465 -5.05 14.98 -11.04
CA ALA A 465 -4.99 15.31 -12.45
C ALA A 465 -3.65 14.99 -13.14
N ALA A 466 -2.97 13.95 -12.67
CA ALA A 466 -1.77 13.44 -13.32
C ALA A 466 -2.16 12.67 -14.59
N THR A 467 -1.41 12.87 -15.66
CA THR A 467 -1.63 12.19 -16.95
C THR A 467 -0.44 11.37 -17.42
N VAL A 468 0.77 11.69 -16.95
CA VAL A 468 2.01 11.01 -17.32
C VAL A 468 2.90 10.81 -16.10
N ILE A 469 3.67 9.73 -16.12
CA ILE A 469 4.69 9.44 -15.12
C ILE A 469 5.80 10.49 -15.12
N SER A 470 6.31 10.82 -13.94
CA SER A 470 7.45 11.72 -13.79
C SER A 470 8.70 11.12 -14.44
N PRO A 471 9.46 11.90 -15.24
CA PRO A 471 10.70 11.44 -15.88
C PRO A 471 11.85 11.20 -14.88
N VAL A 472 11.65 11.54 -13.60
CA VAL A 472 12.62 11.28 -12.52
C VAL A 472 12.56 9.83 -12.04
N VAL A 473 11.43 9.14 -12.26
CA VAL A 473 11.27 7.73 -11.90
C VAL A 473 12.02 6.87 -12.94
N ASP A 474 12.91 6.01 -12.46
CA ASP A 474 13.73 5.14 -13.30
C ASP A 474 12.92 4.00 -13.92
N GLY A 475 11.90 3.51 -13.20
CA GLY A 475 10.97 2.52 -13.71
C GLY A 475 9.78 2.29 -12.77
N ALA A 476 8.65 1.85 -13.33
CA ALA A 476 7.47 1.51 -12.55
C ALA A 476 6.78 0.27 -13.12
N TYR A 477 6.16 -0.53 -12.26
CA TYR A 477 5.49 -1.77 -12.65
C TYR A 477 4.09 -1.93 -12.04
N GLN A 478 3.11 -2.27 -12.87
CA GLN A 478 1.75 -2.64 -12.48
C GLN A 478 1.52 -4.14 -12.71
N SER A 479 1.37 -4.89 -11.62
CA SER A 479 1.11 -6.34 -11.65
C SER A 479 -0.38 -6.70 -11.72
N GLY A 480 -0.68 -7.96 -12.07
CA GLY A 480 -2.01 -8.58 -12.08
C GLY A 480 -2.13 -9.82 -11.19
N CYS A 481 -1.43 -9.84 -10.05
CA CYS A 481 -1.12 -11.07 -9.30
C CYS A 481 -2.13 -11.46 -8.22
N HIS A 482 -2.89 -10.53 -7.65
CA HIS A 482 -3.81 -10.79 -6.54
C HIS A 482 -5.19 -11.26 -7.01
N THR A 483 -5.53 -11.02 -8.27
CA THR A 483 -6.76 -11.49 -8.91
C THR A 483 -6.51 -12.57 -9.97
N ALA A 484 -5.29 -13.13 -9.97
CA ALA A 484 -4.83 -14.09 -10.96
C ALA A 484 -5.54 -15.46 -10.90
N SER A 485 -5.86 -15.96 -9.70
CA SER A 485 -6.38 -17.32 -9.53
C SER A 485 -7.76 -17.48 -10.17
N VAL A 486 -8.60 -16.45 -10.06
CA VAL A 486 -9.99 -16.46 -10.52
C VAL A 486 -10.25 -15.28 -11.46
N TRP A 487 -10.51 -15.58 -12.73
CA TRP A 487 -10.82 -14.61 -13.77
C TRP A 487 -12.34 -14.44 -13.93
N ASP A 488 -13.01 -13.96 -12.89
CA ASP A 488 -14.45 -13.73 -12.87
C ASP A 488 -14.87 -12.46 -13.67
N LYS A 489 -16.18 -12.19 -13.74
CA LYS A 489 -16.70 -10.99 -14.44
C LYS A 489 -16.16 -9.67 -13.87
N LYS A 490 -15.85 -9.63 -12.57
CA LYS A 490 -15.35 -8.42 -11.90
C LYS A 490 -13.90 -8.18 -12.30
N ALA A 491 -13.06 -9.21 -12.28
CA ALA A 491 -11.68 -9.16 -12.75
C ALA A 491 -11.62 -8.81 -14.26
N GLN A 492 -12.48 -9.41 -15.08
CA GLN A 492 -12.59 -9.12 -16.50
C GLN A 492 -12.94 -7.66 -16.81
N ALA A 493 -13.74 -7.01 -15.96
CA ALA A 493 -14.07 -5.59 -16.13
C ALA A 493 -12.94 -4.67 -15.62
N ASN A 494 -12.39 -4.99 -14.44
CA ASN A 494 -11.51 -4.09 -13.70
C ASN A 494 -10.05 -4.13 -14.20
N ILE A 495 -9.52 -5.32 -14.48
CA ILE A 495 -8.08 -5.49 -14.76
C ILE A 495 -7.69 -4.89 -16.12
N PRO A 496 -8.43 -5.10 -17.23
CA PRO A 496 -8.11 -4.42 -18.49
C PRO A 496 -8.19 -2.89 -18.38
N LYS A 497 -9.17 -2.34 -17.65
CA LYS A 497 -9.29 -0.89 -17.40
C LYS A 497 -8.05 -0.36 -16.67
N LEU A 498 -7.63 -1.04 -15.60
CA LEU A 498 -6.43 -0.68 -14.83
C LEU A 498 -5.16 -0.73 -15.68
N MET A 499 -4.95 -1.84 -16.41
CA MET A 499 -3.74 -2.04 -17.22
C MET A 499 -3.66 -1.01 -18.34
N LYS A 500 -4.78 -0.71 -19.00
CA LYS A 500 -4.85 0.37 -20.00
C LYS A 500 -4.44 1.71 -19.41
N PHE A 501 -5.05 2.12 -18.29
CA PHE A 501 -4.74 3.39 -17.64
C PHE A 501 -3.26 3.48 -17.26
N MET A 502 -2.71 2.46 -16.59
CA MET A 502 -1.32 2.46 -16.12
C MET A 502 -0.32 2.47 -17.28
N ASN A 503 -0.61 1.74 -18.36
CA ASN A 503 0.22 1.75 -19.57
C ASN A 503 0.22 3.13 -20.25
N GLU A 504 -0.96 3.73 -20.45
CA GLU A 504 -1.10 5.08 -21.01
C GLU A 504 -0.39 6.15 -20.16
N PHE A 505 -0.39 5.96 -18.83
CA PHE A 505 0.35 6.81 -17.90
C PHE A 505 1.87 6.66 -17.99
N GLY A 506 2.38 5.56 -18.58
CA GLY A 506 3.82 5.30 -18.79
C GLY A 506 4.42 4.21 -17.89
N VAL A 507 3.60 3.43 -17.19
CA VAL A 507 4.04 2.32 -16.32
C VAL A 507 4.19 1.03 -17.14
N ILE A 508 5.18 0.18 -16.80
CA ILE A 508 5.26 -1.18 -17.37
C ILE A 508 4.14 -2.03 -16.80
N THR A 509 3.37 -2.70 -17.64
CA THR A 509 2.17 -3.44 -17.23
C THR A 509 2.36 -4.94 -17.40
N ALA A 510 1.77 -5.73 -16.51
CA ALA A 510 1.80 -7.18 -16.61
C ALA A 510 0.92 -7.73 -17.74
N ARG A 511 -0.04 -6.94 -18.22
CA ARG A 511 -0.91 -7.28 -19.34
C ARG A 511 -0.90 -6.13 -20.33
N ASP A 512 -0.73 -6.47 -21.59
CA ASP A 512 -0.80 -5.50 -22.66
C ASP A 512 -2.25 -5.05 -22.88
N PRO A 513 -2.54 -3.74 -22.95
CA PRO A 513 -3.87 -3.26 -23.27
C PRO A 513 -4.32 -3.63 -24.69
N GLN A 514 -3.38 -3.86 -25.62
CA GLN A 514 -3.65 -4.24 -27.01
C GLN A 514 -3.58 -5.76 -27.24
N GLY A 515 -3.00 -6.52 -26.30
CA GLY A 515 -2.90 -7.97 -26.36
C GLY A 515 -1.67 -8.50 -27.11
N GLU A 516 -0.65 -7.68 -27.32
CA GLU A 516 0.57 -8.00 -28.07
C GLU A 516 1.48 -9.00 -27.33
N TYR A 517 1.40 -9.06 -26.00
CA TYR A 517 2.14 -10.03 -25.19
C TYR A 517 1.27 -10.80 -24.20
N HIS A 518 1.77 -11.97 -23.80
CA HIS A 518 1.10 -12.85 -22.84
C HIS A 518 0.92 -12.15 -21.50
N ALA A 519 -0.30 -12.22 -20.94
CA ALA A 519 -0.60 -11.60 -19.67
C ALA A 519 0.12 -12.32 -18.52
N MET A 520 1.08 -11.63 -17.92
CA MET A 520 1.81 -12.09 -16.75
C MET A 520 0.93 -11.92 -15.51
N THR A 521 0.93 -12.93 -14.63
CA THR A 521 0.27 -12.89 -13.31
C THR A 521 1.28 -12.99 -12.16
N ASP A 522 2.54 -12.70 -12.50
CA ASP A 522 3.69 -12.75 -11.61
C ASP A 522 3.49 -11.90 -10.35
N VAL A 523 3.81 -12.49 -9.21
CA VAL A 523 3.78 -11.81 -7.91
C VAL A 523 4.63 -10.55 -7.98
N ILE A 524 3.99 -9.41 -7.72
CA ILE A 524 4.56 -8.07 -7.90
C ILE A 524 6.00 -7.94 -7.38
N HIS A 525 6.26 -8.48 -6.20
CA HIS A 525 7.54 -8.31 -5.51
C HIS A 525 8.69 -9.04 -6.18
N LYS A 526 8.44 -10.13 -6.93
CA LYS A 526 9.50 -10.78 -7.70
C LYS A 526 9.97 -9.89 -8.83
N VAL A 527 9.01 -9.33 -9.59
CA VAL A 527 9.31 -8.40 -10.68
C VAL A 527 9.92 -7.11 -10.16
N LEU A 528 9.39 -6.55 -9.06
CA LEU A 528 9.98 -5.36 -8.42
C LEU A 528 11.41 -5.60 -7.97
N ASN A 529 11.71 -6.78 -7.42
CA ASN A 529 13.06 -7.09 -7.00
C ASN A 529 13.99 -7.18 -8.21
N ASP A 530 13.53 -7.71 -9.35
CA ASP A 530 14.30 -7.73 -10.60
C ASP A 530 14.54 -6.32 -11.15
N ILE A 531 13.52 -5.45 -11.21
CA ILE A 531 13.68 -4.09 -11.76
C ILE A 531 14.38 -3.10 -10.82
N THR A 532 14.64 -3.50 -9.58
CA THR A 532 15.43 -2.70 -8.63
C THR A 532 16.93 -2.93 -8.85
N VAL A 533 17.51 -2.16 -9.77
CA VAL A 533 18.87 -2.41 -10.31
C VAL A 533 20.00 -1.57 -9.68
N ASP A 534 19.74 -0.85 -8.59
CA ASP A 534 20.74 -0.05 -7.85
C ASP A 534 20.44 -0.16 -6.34
N GLU A 535 21.40 -0.60 -5.53
CA GLU A 535 21.23 -0.72 -4.07
C GLU A 535 21.17 0.64 -3.35
N TRP A 536 21.38 1.73 -4.08
CA TRP A 536 21.20 3.10 -3.60
C TRP A 536 19.84 3.71 -3.96
N ALA A 537 18.92 2.90 -4.46
CA ALA A 537 17.58 3.30 -4.87
C ALA A 537 16.61 3.42 -3.67
N ILE A 538 15.66 4.33 -3.79
CA ILE A 538 14.45 4.37 -2.96
C ILE A 538 13.28 3.82 -3.77
N ILE A 539 12.58 2.84 -3.19
CA ILE A 539 11.46 2.15 -3.81
C ILE A 539 10.20 2.44 -3.01
N ILE A 540 9.12 2.83 -3.71
CA ILE A 540 7.78 3.01 -3.13
C ILE A 540 6.84 2.00 -3.79
N GLY A 541 6.00 1.32 -3.03
CA GLY A 541 5.03 0.42 -3.64
C GLY A 541 3.69 0.36 -2.94
N GLY A 542 2.63 0.20 -3.72
CA GLY A 542 1.23 0.07 -3.28
C GLY A 542 0.90 -1.27 -2.64
N ASP A 543 1.87 -1.85 -1.93
CA ASP A 543 1.75 -3.06 -1.14
C ASP A 543 2.69 -3.01 0.06
N SER A 544 2.22 -3.44 1.23
CA SER A 544 2.99 -3.50 2.48
C SER A 544 4.26 -4.36 2.40
N HIS A 545 4.29 -5.35 1.51
CA HIS A 545 5.43 -6.26 1.28
C HIS A 545 6.41 -5.70 0.23
N THR A 546 6.30 -4.40 -0.10
CA THR A 546 7.33 -3.70 -0.86
C THR A 546 8.58 -3.51 0.00
N ARG A 547 9.40 -4.57 0.05
CA ARG A 547 10.57 -4.76 0.92
C ARG A 547 11.76 -5.30 0.13
N MET A 548 12.01 -4.73 -1.05
CA MET A 548 13.04 -5.23 -1.97
C MET A 548 14.39 -5.41 -1.26
N SER A 549 15.10 -6.47 -1.59
CA SER A 549 16.40 -6.79 -1.00
C SER A 549 17.56 -6.01 -1.62
N LYS A 550 17.27 -5.16 -2.61
CA LYS A 550 18.17 -4.16 -3.18
C LYS A 550 17.54 -2.78 -2.95
N GLY A 551 18.33 -1.83 -2.45
CA GLY A 551 17.81 -0.51 -2.08
C GLY A 551 17.04 -0.53 -0.76
N VAL A 552 16.36 0.58 -0.46
CA VAL A 552 15.43 0.68 0.67
C VAL A 552 14.01 0.86 0.15
N ALA A 553 13.12 -0.06 0.54
CA ALA A 553 11.80 -0.18 -0.06
C ALA A 553 10.68 0.03 0.98
N PHE A 554 9.77 0.93 0.66
CA PHE A 554 8.67 1.34 1.51
C PHE A 554 7.33 0.91 0.90
N GLY A 555 6.61 0.06 1.64
CA GLY A 555 5.18 -0.12 1.41
C GLY A 555 4.43 1.17 1.73
N ALA A 556 3.54 1.58 0.85
CA ALA A 556 2.81 2.83 0.91
C ALA A 556 1.36 2.65 0.45
N ASP A 557 0.53 3.63 0.79
CA ASP A 557 -0.85 3.71 0.32
C ASP A 557 -0.94 4.20 -1.13
N SER A 558 -2.10 3.99 -1.74
CA SER A 558 -2.36 4.39 -3.14
C SER A 558 -2.11 5.87 -3.42
N GLY A 559 -2.35 6.76 -2.45
CA GLY A 559 -2.11 8.19 -2.58
C GLY A 559 -0.63 8.54 -2.63
N THR A 560 0.16 7.98 -1.71
CA THR A 560 1.63 8.14 -1.72
C THR A 560 2.26 7.52 -2.97
N VAL A 561 1.77 6.38 -3.45
CA VAL A 561 2.22 5.76 -4.71
C VAL A 561 1.90 6.65 -5.90
N ALA A 562 0.68 7.21 -5.95
CA ALA A 562 0.28 8.13 -7.00
C ALA A 562 1.12 9.42 -6.99
N LEU A 563 1.44 9.97 -5.81
CA LEU A 563 2.38 11.09 -5.67
C LEU A 563 3.78 10.74 -6.21
N ALA A 564 4.31 9.56 -5.87
CA ALA A 564 5.61 9.11 -6.34
C ALA A 564 5.63 8.96 -7.87
N LEU A 565 4.58 8.39 -8.46
CA LEU A 565 4.41 8.29 -9.91
C LEU A 565 4.31 9.67 -10.58
N ALA A 566 3.48 10.56 -10.05
CA ALA A 566 3.20 11.87 -10.65
C ALA A 566 4.36 12.88 -10.48
N THR A 567 5.12 12.78 -9.39
CA THR A 567 6.13 13.79 -9.04
C THR A 567 7.57 13.28 -9.10
N GLY A 568 7.77 11.96 -9.00
CA GLY A 568 9.10 11.33 -8.85
C GLY A 568 9.73 11.53 -7.47
N GLU A 569 8.95 12.00 -6.50
CA GLU A 569 9.42 12.39 -5.17
C GLU A 569 8.50 11.85 -4.07
N ALA A 570 9.05 11.64 -2.89
CA ALA A 570 8.28 11.36 -1.68
C ALA A 570 8.84 12.19 -0.52
N SER A 571 7.96 12.63 0.39
CA SER A 571 8.35 13.35 1.61
C SER A 571 8.16 12.45 2.81
N MET A 572 9.23 12.20 3.56
CA MET A 572 9.20 11.37 4.76
C MET A 572 10.38 11.68 5.67
N PRO A 573 10.25 11.47 6.99
CA PRO A 573 11.40 11.55 7.87
C PRO A 573 12.40 10.43 7.55
N ILE A 574 13.70 10.72 7.66
CA ILE A 574 14.74 9.69 7.69
C ILE A 574 14.49 8.84 8.94
N PRO A 575 14.14 7.56 8.81
CA PRO A 575 13.80 6.76 9.98
C PRO A 575 15.05 6.27 10.72
N GLU A 576 14.90 5.95 12.00
CA GLU A 576 15.93 5.24 12.75
C GLU A 576 16.10 3.82 12.21
N SER A 577 17.31 3.26 12.34
CA SER A 577 17.63 1.88 11.95
C SER A 577 17.96 0.99 13.16
N VAL A 578 17.52 -0.26 13.10
CA VAL A 578 17.94 -1.36 13.97
C VAL A 578 18.85 -2.28 13.16
N LYS A 579 20.06 -2.54 13.68
CA LYS A 579 21.03 -3.42 13.02
C LYS A 579 20.75 -4.86 13.38
N VAL A 580 20.67 -5.74 12.37
CA VAL A 580 20.54 -7.20 12.59
C VAL A 580 21.76 -7.91 12.03
N THR A 581 22.44 -8.66 12.90
CA THR A 581 23.62 -9.46 12.56
C THR A 581 23.47 -10.90 13.08
N PHE A 582 24.30 -11.80 12.56
CA PHE A 582 24.21 -13.23 12.85
C PHE A 582 25.57 -13.77 13.30
N LYS A 583 25.55 -14.74 14.21
CA LYS A 583 26.73 -15.48 14.66
C LYS A 583 26.43 -16.98 14.70
N GLY A 584 27.46 -17.80 14.80
CA GLY A 584 27.32 -19.27 14.85
C GLY A 584 27.09 -19.89 13.47
N THR A 585 26.62 -21.13 13.44
CA THR A 585 26.44 -21.91 12.19
C THR A 585 25.02 -22.44 12.07
N MET A 586 24.38 -22.14 10.94
CA MET A 586 23.07 -22.70 10.60
C MET A 586 23.17 -24.22 10.41
N LYS A 587 22.29 -24.98 11.06
CA LYS A 587 22.28 -26.46 10.96
C LYS A 587 21.86 -26.91 9.57
N GLU A 588 22.41 -28.04 9.11
CA GLU A 588 22.22 -28.50 7.73
C GLU A 588 20.78 -28.86 7.37
N HIS A 589 19.99 -29.29 8.36
CA HIS A 589 18.59 -29.67 8.18
C HIS A 589 17.62 -28.48 8.23
N MET A 590 18.09 -27.25 8.47
CA MET A 590 17.24 -26.08 8.62
C MET A 590 17.06 -25.34 7.29
N ASP A 591 15.93 -24.64 7.15
CA ASP A 591 15.72 -23.70 6.05
C ASP A 591 15.87 -22.24 6.53
N PHE A 592 16.29 -21.34 5.65
CA PHE A 592 16.49 -19.94 6.01
C PHE A 592 15.21 -19.27 6.55
N ARG A 593 14.02 -19.74 6.14
CA ARG A 593 12.75 -19.28 6.71
C ARG A 593 12.65 -19.54 8.22
N ASP A 594 13.24 -20.61 8.72
CA ASP A 594 13.26 -20.91 10.16
C ASP A 594 14.13 -19.89 10.92
N VAL A 595 15.24 -19.45 10.33
CA VAL A 595 16.09 -18.37 10.87
C VAL A 595 15.33 -17.05 10.92
N VAL A 596 14.53 -16.75 9.90
CA VAL A 596 13.67 -15.55 9.85
C VAL A 596 12.68 -15.54 11.01
N HIS A 597 11.95 -16.63 11.25
CA HIS A 597 11.03 -16.71 12.40
C HIS A 597 11.78 -16.67 13.75
N ALA A 598 12.90 -17.38 13.89
CA ALA A 598 13.71 -17.35 15.11
C ALA A 598 14.24 -15.95 15.45
N THR A 599 14.48 -15.11 14.44
CA THR A 599 14.92 -13.71 14.63
C THR A 599 13.92 -12.95 15.50
N GLN A 600 12.62 -13.18 15.33
CA GLN A 600 11.59 -12.55 16.17
C GLN A 600 11.71 -12.97 17.64
N ALA A 601 11.77 -14.28 17.87
CA ALA A 601 11.81 -14.84 19.22
C ALA A 601 13.05 -14.35 19.98
N GLN A 602 14.22 -14.38 19.32
CA GLN A 602 15.46 -13.91 19.91
C GLN A 602 15.47 -12.39 20.12
N MET A 603 14.85 -11.61 19.23
CA MET A 603 14.69 -10.17 19.42
C MET A 603 13.81 -9.88 20.65
N LEU A 604 12.63 -10.50 20.76
CA LEU A 604 11.75 -10.31 21.91
C LEU A 604 12.42 -10.72 23.22
N GLN A 605 13.23 -11.77 23.20
CA GLN A 605 14.03 -12.18 24.36
C GLN A 605 15.11 -11.15 24.74
N GLN A 606 15.81 -10.57 23.76
CA GLN A 606 16.88 -9.58 24.01
C GLN A 606 16.35 -8.25 24.55
N PHE A 607 15.07 -7.93 24.30
CA PHE A 607 14.46 -6.64 24.63
C PHE A 607 13.20 -6.76 25.51
N ASP A 608 13.16 -7.76 26.41
CA ASP A 608 12.11 -7.92 27.44
C ASP A 608 10.65 -7.95 26.92
N GLY A 609 10.48 -8.47 25.70
CA GLY A 609 9.21 -8.54 24.97
C GLY A 609 8.85 -7.28 24.18
N GLU A 610 9.73 -6.29 24.10
CA GLU A 610 9.56 -5.10 23.24
C GLU A 610 9.94 -5.41 21.79
N ASN A 611 9.04 -5.11 20.86
CA ASN A 611 9.36 -5.12 19.44
C ASN A 611 10.13 -3.85 19.04
N VAL A 612 11.47 -3.90 19.15
CA VAL A 612 12.35 -2.77 18.79
C VAL A 612 12.31 -2.39 17.31
N PHE A 613 11.81 -3.26 16.43
CA PHE A 613 11.69 -2.98 14.99
C PHE A 613 10.51 -2.06 14.65
N GLN A 614 9.50 -1.97 15.53
CA GLN A 614 8.28 -1.23 15.24
C GLN A 614 8.57 0.23 14.88
N GLY A 615 8.13 0.64 13.67
CA GLY A 615 8.30 2.00 13.17
C GLY A 615 9.71 2.36 12.68
N ARG A 616 10.67 1.42 12.70
CA ARG A 616 12.09 1.63 12.32
C ARG A 616 12.47 0.85 11.07
N ILE A 617 13.66 1.08 10.55
CA ILE A 617 14.24 0.27 9.47
C ILE A 617 14.98 -0.92 10.06
N ILE A 618 14.81 -2.11 9.48
CA ILE A 618 15.67 -3.25 9.75
C ILE A 618 16.81 -3.25 8.74
N GLU A 619 18.03 -2.94 9.20
CA GLU A 619 19.26 -3.03 8.41
C GLU A 619 19.93 -4.39 8.67
N VAL A 620 19.74 -5.33 7.73
CA VAL A 620 20.12 -6.73 7.92
C VAL A 620 21.39 -7.09 7.14
N HIS A 621 22.34 -7.72 7.83
CA HIS A 621 23.65 -8.09 7.30
C HIS A 621 23.71 -9.56 6.89
N ILE A 622 22.96 -9.93 5.85
CA ILE A 622 22.91 -11.30 5.27
C ILE A 622 23.63 -11.38 3.92
N GLY A 623 24.66 -10.55 3.72
CA GLY A 623 25.23 -10.23 2.40
C GLY A 623 25.88 -11.36 1.61
N THR A 624 25.81 -12.60 2.09
CA THR A 624 26.16 -13.82 1.36
C THR A 624 24.99 -14.41 0.56
N LEU A 625 23.75 -14.00 0.84
CA LEU A 625 22.54 -14.45 0.13
C LEU A 625 22.28 -13.62 -1.12
N LEU A 626 21.88 -14.30 -2.20
CA LEU A 626 21.39 -13.60 -3.39
C LEU A 626 20.13 -12.82 -3.08
N ALA A 627 19.87 -11.76 -3.85
CA ALA A 627 18.74 -10.87 -3.62
C ALA A 627 17.40 -11.61 -3.49
N ASP A 628 17.15 -12.65 -4.28
CA ASP A 628 15.94 -13.47 -4.15
C ASP A 628 15.88 -14.16 -2.78
N GLN A 629 16.93 -14.86 -2.37
CA GLN A 629 16.97 -15.55 -1.07
C GLN A 629 16.90 -14.58 0.13
N ALA A 630 17.59 -13.44 0.03
CA ALA A 630 17.54 -12.37 1.01
C ALA A 630 16.14 -11.76 1.14
N PHE A 631 15.33 -11.81 0.07
CA PHE A 631 13.97 -11.30 0.07
C PHE A 631 13.08 -12.05 1.08
N THR A 632 13.33 -13.32 1.38
CA THR A 632 12.64 -14.04 2.48
C THR A 632 12.74 -13.28 3.81
N PHE A 633 13.90 -12.69 4.11
CA PHE A 633 14.07 -11.90 5.34
C PHE A 633 13.44 -10.52 5.20
N THR A 634 13.73 -9.80 4.12
CA THR A 634 13.25 -8.41 3.98
C THR A 634 11.74 -8.34 3.85
N ASP A 635 11.10 -9.28 3.14
CA ASP A 635 9.64 -9.41 2.99
C ASP A 635 8.94 -9.59 4.35
N TRP A 636 9.46 -10.49 5.19
CA TRP A 636 8.95 -10.76 6.54
C TRP A 636 8.96 -9.51 7.45
N THR A 637 9.88 -8.57 7.24
CA THR A 637 9.97 -7.35 8.09
C THR A 637 8.69 -6.51 8.09
N ALA A 638 7.83 -6.65 7.07
CA ALA A 638 6.51 -6.01 7.06
C ALA A 638 5.66 -6.42 8.27
N GLU A 639 5.78 -7.67 8.70
CA GLU A 639 5.01 -8.23 9.81
C GLU A 639 5.62 -7.90 11.18
N MET A 640 6.87 -7.43 11.21
CA MET A 640 7.52 -6.87 12.40
C MET A 640 7.12 -5.43 12.69
N LYS A 641 6.11 -4.91 11.98
CA LYS A 641 5.68 -3.50 12.06
C LYS A 641 6.83 -2.53 11.71
N ALA A 642 7.86 -3.01 10.99
CA ALA A 642 8.97 -2.19 10.54
C ALA A 642 8.52 -1.20 9.46
N LYS A 643 9.13 -0.01 9.45
CA LYS A 643 8.85 1.01 8.43
C LYS A 643 9.32 0.54 7.05
N ALA A 644 10.50 -0.09 6.99
CA ALA A 644 11.10 -0.73 5.82
C ALA A 644 12.31 -1.58 6.24
N SER A 645 12.98 -2.15 5.26
CA SER A 645 14.20 -2.93 5.46
C SER A 645 15.20 -2.69 4.33
N ILE A 646 16.45 -3.00 4.60
CA ILE A 646 17.56 -2.99 3.64
C ILE A 646 18.47 -4.19 3.93
N CYS A 647 18.90 -4.86 2.86
CA CYS A 647 19.91 -5.90 2.92
C CYS A 647 21.29 -5.33 2.58
N ILE A 648 22.27 -5.55 3.45
CA ILE A 648 23.67 -5.18 3.21
C ILE A 648 24.38 -6.35 2.52
N SER A 649 24.65 -6.20 1.22
CA SER A 649 25.23 -7.24 0.36
C SER A 649 26.74 -7.09 0.17
N GLN A 650 27.43 -8.21 -0.05
CA GLN A 650 28.82 -8.21 -0.52
C GLN A 650 28.89 -7.92 -2.03
N ASP A 651 30.02 -7.40 -2.49
CA ASP A 651 30.23 -6.99 -3.88
C ASP A 651 29.88 -8.11 -4.88
N GLU A 652 30.45 -9.31 -4.71
CA GLU A 652 30.23 -10.44 -5.62
C GLU A 652 28.77 -10.91 -5.62
N THR A 653 28.16 -11.01 -4.45
CA THR A 653 26.75 -11.42 -4.30
C THR A 653 25.81 -10.40 -4.92
N LEU A 654 26.10 -9.10 -4.78
CA LEU A 654 25.35 -8.03 -5.41
C LEU A 654 25.50 -8.06 -6.93
N ILE A 655 26.72 -8.20 -7.46
CA ILE A 655 26.98 -8.35 -8.90
C ILE A 655 26.18 -9.53 -9.45
N GLN A 656 26.24 -10.70 -8.81
CA GLN A 656 25.49 -11.88 -9.24
C GLN A 656 23.98 -11.61 -9.25
N SER A 657 23.47 -10.93 -8.22
CA SER A 657 22.05 -10.56 -8.14
C SER A 657 21.63 -9.59 -9.26
N LEU A 658 22.50 -8.63 -9.62
CA LEU A 658 22.24 -7.68 -10.70
C LEU A 658 22.30 -8.34 -12.09
N GLU A 659 23.18 -9.31 -12.31
CA GLU A 659 23.23 -10.07 -13.57
C GLU A 659 21.97 -10.93 -13.76
N ILE A 660 21.46 -11.57 -12.68
CA ILE A 660 20.18 -12.30 -12.71
C ILE A 660 19.03 -11.34 -13.06
N ALA A 661 18.96 -10.21 -12.36
CA ALA A 661 17.95 -9.17 -12.62
C ALA A 661 17.97 -8.71 -14.09
N LYS A 662 19.15 -8.39 -14.63
CA LYS A 662 19.32 -8.01 -16.04
C LYS A 662 18.81 -9.10 -16.99
N SER A 663 19.15 -10.36 -16.75
CA SER A 663 18.68 -11.47 -17.58
C SER A 663 17.16 -11.57 -17.60
N ARG A 664 16.50 -11.35 -16.46
CA ARG A 664 15.03 -11.39 -16.36
C ARG A 664 14.37 -10.17 -17.00
N ILE A 665 14.96 -8.99 -16.86
CA ILE A 665 14.50 -7.77 -17.56
C ILE A 665 14.65 -7.96 -19.08
N GLN A 666 15.74 -8.57 -19.54
CA GLN A 666 15.95 -8.86 -20.96
C GLN A 666 14.85 -9.78 -21.51
N ILE A 667 14.43 -10.80 -20.75
CA ILE A 667 13.28 -11.65 -21.11
C ILE A 667 11.99 -10.84 -21.22
N MET A 668 11.76 -9.86 -20.32
CA MET A 668 10.59 -8.97 -20.41
C MET A 668 10.61 -8.14 -21.71
N ILE A 669 11.77 -7.61 -22.10
CA ILE A 669 11.96 -6.88 -23.37
C ILE A 669 11.69 -7.80 -24.56
N GLU A 670 12.24 -9.02 -24.56
CA GLU A 670 12.04 -10.02 -25.62
C GLU A 670 10.58 -10.45 -25.75
N LYS A 671 9.84 -10.45 -24.64
CA LYS A 671 8.38 -10.66 -24.61
C LYS A 671 7.58 -9.44 -25.08
N GLY A 672 8.23 -8.33 -25.45
CA GLY A 672 7.57 -7.12 -25.95
C GLY A 672 7.01 -6.20 -24.88
N MET A 673 7.42 -6.35 -23.61
CA MET A 673 6.86 -5.57 -22.49
C MET A 673 7.43 -4.16 -22.36
N ASP A 674 8.51 -3.83 -23.07
CA ASP A 674 9.10 -2.50 -22.96
C ASP A 674 8.20 -1.45 -23.61
N ASN A 675 8.02 -0.32 -22.95
CA ASN A 675 7.12 0.73 -23.43
C ASN A 675 7.85 1.66 -24.41
N HIS A 676 7.10 2.62 -24.98
CA HIS A 676 7.66 3.60 -25.92
C HIS A 676 8.80 4.44 -25.37
N ASN A 677 8.94 4.54 -24.03
CA ASN A 677 10.02 5.25 -23.34
C ASN A 677 11.26 4.37 -23.10
N GLN A 678 11.22 3.09 -23.48
CA GLN A 678 12.33 2.13 -23.31
C GLN A 678 12.81 2.01 -21.86
N VAL A 679 11.85 1.98 -20.92
CA VAL A 679 12.12 1.94 -19.47
C VAL A 679 12.93 0.70 -19.10
N LEU A 680 12.58 -0.47 -19.61
CA LEU A 680 13.27 -1.72 -19.27
C LEU A 680 14.70 -1.72 -19.79
N GLN A 681 14.92 -1.25 -21.02
CA GLN A 681 16.28 -1.08 -21.55
C GLN A 681 17.11 -0.10 -20.70
N GLY A 682 16.52 1.03 -20.27
CA GLY A 682 17.17 1.98 -19.38
C GLY A 682 17.59 1.37 -18.03
N LEU A 683 16.82 0.43 -17.49
CA LEU A 683 17.18 -0.31 -16.29
C LEU A 683 18.36 -1.28 -16.52
N ILE A 684 18.42 -1.95 -17.67
CA ILE A 684 19.59 -2.77 -18.05
C ILE A 684 20.86 -1.90 -18.12
N ASP A 685 20.77 -0.71 -18.70
CA ASP A 685 21.91 0.21 -18.82
C ASP A 685 22.39 0.69 -17.45
N LYS A 686 21.46 1.01 -16.54
CA LYS A 686 21.78 1.35 -15.14
C LYS A 686 22.44 0.19 -14.40
N ALA A 687 21.91 -1.03 -14.56
CA ALA A 687 22.49 -2.23 -13.96
C ALA A 687 23.92 -2.48 -14.46
N ASN A 688 24.15 -2.35 -15.77
CA ASN A 688 25.48 -2.47 -16.38
C ASN A 688 26.47 -1.48 -15.78
N LYS A 689 26.05 -0.22 -15.63
CA LYS A 689 26.86 0.81 -15.00
C LYS A 689 27.19 0.45 -13.54
N ARG A 690 26.19 0.04 -12.76
CA ARG A 690 26.38 -0.31 -11.35
C ARG A 690 27.35 -1.50 -11.18
N ILE A 691 27.21 -2.54 -12.01
CA ILE A 691 28.12 -3.68 -12.02
C ILE A 691 29.56 -3.23 -12.34
N ALA A 692 29.74 -2.34 -13.31
CA ALA A 692 31.05 -1.82 -13.68
C ALA A 692 31.70 -1.02 -12.53
N GLU A 693 30.94 -0.18 -11.85
CA GLU A 693 31.39 0.60 -10.68
C GLU A 693 31.83 -0.30 -9.50
N ILE A 694 31.12 -1.41 -9.26
CA ILE A 694 31.50 -2.38 -8.20
C ILE A 694 32.76 -3.13 -8.63
N ARG A 695 32.80 -3.69 -9.84
CA ARG A 695 33.96 -4.46 -10.34
C ARG A 695 35.24 -3.64 -10.42
N SER A 696 35.14 -2.33 -10.71
CA SER A 696 36.29 -1.44 -10.76
C SER A 696 36.77 -0.97 -9.39
N GLY A 697 35.93 -1.10 -8.36
CA GLY A 697 36.16 -0.53 -7.04
C GLY A 697 35.94 0.99 -6.97
N GLU A 698 35.47 1.64 -8.05
CA GLU A 698 35.14 3.08 -8.05
C GLU A 698 34.07 3.39 -7.01
N LYS A 699 33.04 2.54 -6.94
CA LYS A 699 31.99 2.63 -5.94
C LYS A 699 31.56 1.21 -5.54
N PRO A 700 32.11 0.64 -4.44
CA PRO A 700 31.75 -0.70 -3.97
C PRO A 700 30.29 -0.77 -3.54
N ALA A 701 29.79 -1.96 -3.23
CA ALA A 701 28.45 -2.15 -2.67
C ALA A 701 28.26 -1.29 -1.42
N LEU A 702 27.05 -0.77 -1.25
CA LEU A 702 26.68 0.06 -0.11
C LEU A 702 26.99 -0.62 1.23
N GLN A 703 27.77 0.06 2.06
CA GLN A 703 28.06 -0.33 3.45
C GLN A 703 27.77 0.87 4.38
N PRO A 704 27.27 0.64 5.60
CA PRO A 704 27.21 1.70 6.62
C PRO A 704 28.62 2.16 7.01
N ASP A 705 28.74 3.36 7.56
CA ASP A 705 30.00 3.81 8.15
C ASP A 705 30.31 3.04 9.44
N ALA A 706 31.59 2.81 9.73
CA ALA A 706 32.03 2.04 10.89
C ALA A 706 31.58 2.63 12.24
N ASN A 707 31.36 3.94 12.29
CA ASN A 707 30.88 4.69 13.46
C ASN A 707 29.42 5.16 13.31
N ALA A 708 28.63 4.54 12.44
CA ALA A 708 27.19 4.76 12.37
C ALA A 708 26.50 4.41 13.70
N LYS A 709 25.40 5.09 14.01
CA LYS A 709 24.62 4.85 15.23
C LYS A 709 23.27 4.24 14.87
N TYR A 710 22.98 3.10 15.50
CA TYR A 710 21.70 2.41 15.40
C TYR A 710 20.90 2.65 16.67
N TYR A 711 19.57 2.59 16.54
CA TYR A 711 18.67 2.64 17.69
C TYR A 711 18.91 1.44 18.62
N ALA A 712 19.06 0.26 18.03
CA ALA A 712 19.37 -0.98 18.71
C ALA A 712 20.18 -1.89 17.79
N GLU A 713 20.90 -2.83 18.39
CA GLU A 713 21.58 -3.92 17.68
C GLU A 713 21.01 -5.25 18.16
N VAL A 714 20.60 -6.09 17.22
CA VAL A 714 20.05 -7.43 17.46
C VAL A 714 21.04 -8.44 16.90
N VAL A 715 21.51 -9.36 17.73
CA VAL A 715 22.42 -10.43 17.32
C VAL A 715 21.68 -11.76 17.37
N ILE A 716 21.58 -12.44 16.23
CA ILE A 716 20.92 -13.73 16.11
C ILE A 716 21.95 -14.85 16.24
N ASP A 717 21.76 -15.70 17.23
CA ASP A 717 22.56 -16.89 17.45
C ASP A 717 21.99 -18.05 16.62
N LEU A 718 22.73 -18.47 15.59
CA LEU A 718 22.32 -19.60 14.73
C LEU A 718 22.52 -20.95 15.42
N ASP A 719 23.38 -21.04 16.44
CA ASP A 719 23.73 -22.33 17.05
C ASP A 719 22.60 -22.91 17.90
N ILE A 720 21.71 -22.04 18.41
CA ILE A 720 20.54 -22.42 19.21
C ILE A 720 19.29 -22.70 18.35
N ILE A 721 19.35 -22.48 17.03
CA ILE A 721 18.25 -22.77 16.10
C ILE A 721 18.46 -24.19 15.56
N ASP A 722 17.89 -25.19 16.23
CA ASP A 722 18.05 -26.62 15.87
C ASP A 722 16.76 -27.31 15.40
N GLU A 723 15.62 -26.64 15.47
CA GLU A 723 14.34 -27.16 15.00
C GLU A 723 13.58 -26.14 14.15
N PRO A 724 12.73 -26.58 13.18
CA PRO A 724 11.90 -25.69 12.39
C PRO A 724 11.01 -24.79 13.24
N MET A 725 10.82 -23.55 12.78
CA MET A 725 10.17 -22.48 13.55
C MET A 725 8.83 -22.09 12.91
N ILE A 726 7.76 -22.16 13.69
CA ILE A 726 6.38 -21.94 13.23
C ILE A 726 5.81 -20.69 13.89
N ALA A 727 5.35 -19.73 13.09
CA ALA A 727 4.56 -18.62 13.60
C ALA A 727 3.12 -19.07 13.86
N ASP A 728 2.69 -18.99 15.12
CA ASP A 728 1.41 -19.49 15.60
C ASP A 728 0.45 -18.31 15.89
N PRO A 729 -0.75 -18.27 15.30
CA PRO A 729 -1.75 -17.25 15.61
C PRO A 729 -2.28 -17.31 17.06
N ASP A 730 -1.96 -18.35 17.83
CA ASP A 730 -2.35 -18.55 19.22
C ASP A 730 -3.85 -18.28 19.46
N VAL A 731 -4.69 -18.82 18.57
CA VAL A 731 -6.12 -18.48 18.46
C VAL A 731 -6.89 -18.69 19.77
N ASN A 732 -6.38 -19.51 20.69
CA ASN A 732 -7.01 -19.84 21.96
C ASN A 732 -6.43 -19.07 23.16
N ASN A 733 -5.55 -18.09 22.96
CA ASN A 733 -5.02 -17.27 24.05
C ASN A 733 -6.16 -16.67 24.89
N ALA A 734 -6.05 -16.69 26.22
CA ALA A 734 -7.08 -16.11 27.10
C ALA A 734 -7.19 -14.59 26.92
N ASP A 735 -6.06 -13.93 26.66
CA ASP A 735 -5.99 -12.52 26.30
C ASP A 735 -6.26 -12.35 24.80
N VAL A 736 -7.36 -11.70 24.47
CA VAL A 736 -7.80 -11.48 23.08
C VAL A 736 -6.79 -10.60 22.32
N SER A 737 -6.10 -9.68 23.00
CA SER A 737 -5.14 -8.76 22.37
C SER A 737 -3.89 -9.46 21.82
N LYS A 738 -3.64 -10.70 22.24
CA LYS A 738 -2.46 -11.50 21.85
C LYS A 738 -2.72 -12.47 20.71
N ARG A 739 -4.00 -12.73 20.42
CA ARG A 739 -4.39 -13.61 19.32
C ARG A 739 -4.05 -12.96 17.99
N TYR A 740 -3.67 -13.78 17.02
CA TYR A 740 -3.36 -13.38 15.65
C TYR A 740 -2.24 -12.34 15.55
N THR A 741 -1.33 -12.34 16.52
CA THR A 741 -0.08 -11.57 16.49
C THR A 741 1.03 -12.45 15.91
N HIS A 742 2.01 -11.84 15.26
CA HIS A 742 3.19 -12.58 14.78
C HIS A 742 4.17 -12.94 15.90
N ASP A 743 3.94 -12.47 17.14
CA ASP A 743 4.91 -12.53 18.24
C ASP A 743 5.08 -13.95 18.83
N THR A 744 4.16 -14.87 18.53
CA THR A 744 4.22 -16.24 19.03
C THR A 744 4.92 -17.14 18.02
N ILE A 745 6.19 -17.44 18.26
CA ILE A 745 6.97 -18.41 17.48
C ILE A 745 7.17 -19.68 18.32
N ARG A 746 6.88 -20.84 17.73
CA ARG A 746 7.00 -22.15 18.38
C ARG A 746 7.88 -23.09 17.58
N GLU A 747 8.71 -23.85 18.28
CA GLU A 747 9.49 -24.95 17.69
C GLU A 747 8.56 -26.08 17.24
N LEU A 748 9.02 -26.86 16.25
CA LEU A 748 8.27 -27.99 15.72
C LEU A 748 7.84 -28.98 16.82
N SER A 749 8.72 -29.29 17.76
CA SER A 749 8.46 -30.22 18.87
C SER A 749 7.33 -29.79 19.82
N PHE A 750 6.98 -28.50 19.88
CA PHE A 750 5.85 -28.01 20.70
C PHE A 750 4.54 -28.72 20.37
N TYR A 751 4.33 -29.08 19.09
CA TYR A 751 3.09 -29.71 18.62
C TYR A 751 3.09 -31.23 18.79
N GLY A 752 4.22 -31.82 19.20
CA GLY A 752 4.42 -33.27 19.30
C GLY A 752 4.24 -33.94 17.94
N ALA A 753 3.13 -34.67 17.78
CA ALA A 753 2.75 -35.31 16.52
C ALA A 753 1.22 -35.37 16.32
N ASP A 754 0.45 -34.54 17.02
CA ASP A 754 -1.01 -34.70 17.10
C ASP A 754 -1.79 -33.53 16.46
N LYS A 755 -1.13 -32.39 16.23
CA LYS A 755 -1.78 -31.21 15.63
C LYS A 755 -2.15 -31.50 14.18
N LYS A 756 -3.44 -31.75 13.93
CA LYS A 756 -4.01 -31.96 12.60
C LYS A 756 -3.78 -30.74 11.71
N VAL A 757 -3.47 -31.00 10.43
CA VAL A 757 -3.43 -30.00 9.36
C VAL A 757 -4.50 -30.36 8.35
N ASP A 758 -5.36 -29.39 8.04
CA ASP A 758 -6.48 -29.55 7.10
C ASP A 758 -6.11 -29.05 5.70
N LEU A 759 -5.13 -28.15 5.55
CA LEU A 759 -4.63 -27.66 4.25
C LEU A 759 -3.17 -27.19 4.33
N GLY A 760 -2.35 -27.59 3.34
CA GLY A 760 -1.00 -27.07 3.12
C GLY A 760 -0.96 -26.07 1.96
N PHE A 761 -0.27 -24.94 2.10
CA PHE A 761 -0.10 -23.96 1.02
C PHE A 761 1.36 -23.52 0.84
N VAL A 762 1.93 -23.83 -0.32
CA VAL A 762 3.25 -23.36 -0.75
C VAL A 762 3.07 -22.35 -1.89
N GLY A 763 3.05 -21.06 -1.54
CA GLY A 763 2.92 -19.99 -2.51
C GLY A 763 2.86 -18.64 -1.82
N SER A 764 3.49 -17.63 -2.41
CA SER A 764 3.44 -16.20 -2.04
C SER A 764 4.68 -15.50 -2.63
N CYS A 765 4.88 -14.25 -2.26
CA CYS A 765 6.13 -13.52 -2.47
C CYS A 765 7.34 -14.10 -1.69
N MET A 766 7.13 -14.96 -0.69
CA MET A 766 8.21 -15.61 0.07
C MET A 766 8.80 -16.84 -0.63
N VAL A 767 8.13 -17.37 -1.65
CA VAL A 767 8.54 -18.60 -2.36
C VAL A 767 9.47 -18.24 -3.52
N HIS A 768 10.52 -19.03 -3.72
CA HIS A 768 11.51 -18.89 -4.79
C HIS A 768 11.52 -20.13 -5.70
N LYS A 769 12.37 -20.14 -6.72
CA LYS A 769 12.61 -21.36 -7.51
C LYS A 769 13.04 -22.51 -6.61
N ASP A 770 14.00 -22.27 -5.72
CA ASP A 770 14.57 -23.29 -4.85
C ASP A 770 13.52 -23.93 -3.94
N ASP A 771 12.55 -23.16 -3.45
CA ASP A 771 11.41 -23.69 -2.68
C ASP A 771 10.59 -24.71 -3.47
N LEU A 772 10.30 -24.45 -4.75
CA LEU A 772 9.55 -25.40 -5.58
C LEU A 772 10.38 -26.65 -5.91
N LYS A 773 11.71 -26.50 -6.00
CA LYS A 773 12.62 -27.65 -6.11
C LYS A 773 12.62 -28.47 -4.82
N ILE A 774 12.54 -27.84 -3.65
CA ILE A 774 12.36 -28.52 -2.37
C ILE A 774 11.07 -29.35 -2.40
N VAL A 775 9.94 -28.79 -2.85
CA VAL A 775 8.68 -29.56 -2.99
C VAL A 775 8.92 -30.80 -3.85
N SER A 776 9.46 -30.64 -5.07
CA SER A 776 9.72 -31.75 -5.99
C SER A 776 10.65 -32.82 -5.39
N GLN A 777 11.74 -32.42 -4.73
CA GLN A 777 12.70 -33.33 -4.10
C GLN A 777 12.11 -34.05 -2.90
N MET A 778 11.28 -33.39 -2.09
CA MET A 778 10.57 -34.05 -0.99
C MET A 778 9.61 -35.12 -1.49
N LEU A 779 8.87 -34.84 -2.58
CA LEU A 779 8.01 -35.84 -3.19
C LEU A 779 8.83 -37.04 -3.71
N LYS A 780 10.01 -36.80 -4.31
CA LYS A 780 10.96 -37.87 -4.73
C LYS A 780 11.45 -38.69 -3.53
N ASN A 781 11.80 -38.05 -2.42
CA ASN A 781 12.25 -38.72 -1.20
C ASN A 781 11.14 -39.58 -0.60
N VAL A 782 9.91 -39.06 -0.52
CA VAL A 782 8.74 -39.80 -0.01
C VAL A 782 8.39 -40.96 -0.94
N GLU A 783 8.41 -40.76 -2.27
CA GLU A 783 8.24 -41.85 -3.24
C GLU A 783 9.32 -42.92 -3.07
N ALA A 784 10.60 -42.54 -2.92
CA ALA A 784 11.68 -43.50 -2.72
C ALA A 784 11.52 -44.33 -1.44
N GLN A 785 10.98 -43.73 -0.38
CA GLN A 785 10.75 -44.40 0.91
C GLN A 785 9.49 -45.29 0.91
N LYS A 786 8.41 -44.88 0.24
CA LYS A 786 7.08 -45.52 0.34
C LYS A 786 6.56 -46.15 -0.96
N GLY A 787 7.22 -45.90 -2.08
CA GLY A 787 6.81 -46.31 -3.43
C GLY A 787 5.73 -45.44 -4.07
N TYR A 788 5.08 -44.54 -3.32
CA TYR A 788 4.08 -43.59 -3.80
C TYR A 788 3.97 -42.39 -2.85
N VAL A 789 3.41 -41.28 -3.34
CA VAL A 789 3.03 -40.11 -2.55
C VAL A 789 1.51 -40.07 -2.43
N ALA A 790 1.00 -39.93 -1.21
CA ALA A 790 -0.40 -39.61 -0.95
C ALA A 790 -0.49 -38.42 0.00
N PHE A 791 -1.53 -37.61 -0.20
CA PHE A 791 -1.81 -36.43 0.60
C PHE A 791 -2.94 -36.78 1.58
N ASN A 792 -2.72 -36.53 2.87
CA ASN A 792 -3.77 -36.66 3.89
C ASN A 792 -4.49 -35.33 4.15
N ALA A 793 -3.93 -34.23 3.62
CA ALA A 793 -4.54 -32.93 3.46
C ALA A 793 -4.12 -32.33 2.10
N PRO A 794 -4.95 -31.52 1.42
CA PRO A 794 -4.60 -30.85 0.17
C PRO A 794 -3.27 -30.09 0.29
N LEU A 795 -2.46 -30.15 -0.77
CA LEU A 795 -1.30 -29.29 -0.94
C LEU A 795 -1.55 -28.35 -2.12
N VAL A 796 -1.72 -27.07 -1.85
CA VAL A 796 -1.87 -26.04 -2.88
C VAL A 796 -0.50 -25.40 -3.14
N VAL A 797 0.00 -25.49 -4.37
CA VAL A 797 1.27 -24.92 -4.79
C VAL A 797 1.02 -23.84 -5.84
N ALA A 798 1.46 -22.61 -5.57
CA ALA A 798 1.41 -21.50 -6.51
C ALA A 798 2.83 -20.96 -6.73
N ALA A 799 3.37 -21.17 -7.94
CA ALA A 799 4.65 -20.56 -8.29
C ALA A 799 4.52 -19.03 -8.31
N PRO A 800 5.55 -18.26 -7.94
CA PRO A 800 5.41 -16.82 -7.88
C PRO A 800 5.47 -16.16 -9.27
N THR A 801 6.13 -16.78 -10.26
CA THR A 801 6.26 -16.22 -11.63
C THR A 801 6.21 -17.31 -12.70
N TYR A 802 5.84 -16.94 -13.93
CA TYR A 802 5.93 -17.82 -15.10
C TYR A 802 7.37 -18.21 -15.44
N ASN A 803 8.33 -17.27 -15.32
CA ASN A 803 9.73 -17.57 -15.60
C ASN A 803 10.25 -18.71 -14.71
N ILE A 804 9.83 -18.78 -13.44
CA ILE A 804 10.20 -19.88 -12.54
C ILE A 804 9.57 -21.20 -13.01
N ILE A 805 8.33 -21.20 -13.50
CA ILE A 805 7.71 -22.40 -14.07
C ILE A 805 8.50 -22.88 -15.30
N ASP A 806 8.89 -21.97 -16.19
CA ASP A 806 9.65 -22.30 -17.39
C ASP A 806 11.02 -22.90 -17.05
N GLU A 807 11.72 -22.34 -16.05
CA GLU A 807 12.97 -22.88 -15.52
C GLU A 807 12.77 -24.29 -14.92
N LEU A 808 11.73 -24.51 -14.12
CA LEU A 808 11.44 -25.82 -13.52
C LEU A 808 11.04 -26.88 -14.55
N LYS A 809 10.39 -26.47 -15.65
CA LYS A 809 10.10 -27.36 -16.79
C LYS A 809 11.39 -27.77 -17.49
N ALA A 810 12.29 -26.81 -17.76
CA ALA A 810 13.57 -27.09 -18.39
C ALA A 810 14.47 -28.00 -17.52
N GLU A 811 14.36 -27.89 -16.19
CA GLU A 811 15.09 -28.71 -15.22
C GLU A 811 14.40 -30.07 -14.93
N GLY A 812 13.18 -30.31 -15.43
CA GLY A 812 12.41 -31.55 -15.22
C GLY A 812 11.71 -31.66 -13.86
N ASP A 813 11.85 -30.66 -12.99
CA ASP A 813 11.21 -30.65 -11.67
C ASP A 813 9.69 -30.42 -11.76
N TRP A 814 9.21 -29.63 -12.73
CA TRP A 814 7.78 -29.41 -12.96
C TRP A 814 7.05 -30.69 -13.38
N GLU A 815 7.65 -31.50 -14.25
CA GLU A 815 7.08 -32.78 -14.70
C GLU A 815 6.85 -33.73 -13.52
N PHE A 816 7.76 -33.73 -12.55
CA PHE A 816 7.61 -34.53 -11.35
C PHE A 816 6.50 -34.02 -10.43
N LEU A 817 6.30 -32.70 -10.33
CA LEU A 817 5.15 -32.13 -9.63
C LEU A 817 3.84 -32.51 -10.33
N GLN A 818 3.79 -32.44 -11.67
CA GLN A 818 2.64 -32.83 -12.47
C GLN A 818 2.25 -34.29 -12.26
N LYS A 819 3.22 -35.21 -12.12
CA LYS A 819 2.98 -36.64 -11.85
C LYS A 819 2.07 -36.90 -10.65
N TYR A 820 2.15 -36.07 -9.61
CA TYR A 820 1.36 -36.21 -8.38
C TYR A 820 0.23 -35.17 -8.25
N SER A 821 0.10 -34.29 -9.24
CA SER A 821 -0.93 -33.26 -9.24
C SER A 821 -2.25 -33.79 -9.78
N GLY A 822 -3.34 -33.51 -9.06
CA GLY A 822 -4.69 -33.74 -9.57
C GLY A 822 -5.28 -32.51 -10.28
N PHE A 823 -4.57 -31.37 -10.28
CA PHE A 823 -5.00 -30.13 -10.92
C PHE A 823 -3.81 -29.29 -11.37
N GLU A 824 -3.82 -28.84 -12.61
CA GLU A 824 -2.91 -27.80 -13.10
C GLU A 824 -3.74 -26.67 -13.74
N PHE A 825 -3.35 -25.43 -13.45
CA PHE A 825 -3.98 -24.26 -14.06
C PHE A 825 -3.86 -24.29 -15.59
N ASN A 826 -4.81 -23.64 -16.26
CA ASN A 826 -4.80 -23.50 -17.71
C ASN A 826 -5.06 -22.04 -18.10
N ASP A 827 -4.15 -21.42 -18.84
CA ASP A 827 -4.29 -20.04 -19.30
C ASP A 827 -5.31 -19.84 -20.40
N ALA A 828 -5.57 -20.87 -21.22
CA ALA A 828 -6.63 -20.84 -22.22
C ALA A 828 -8.02 -21.00 -21.59
N MET A 829 -8.11 -21.56 -20.38
CA MET A 829 -9.35 -21.79 -19.65
C MET A 829 -9.20 -21.37 -18.17
N PRO A 830 -9.07 -20.07 -17.89
CA PRO A 830 -8.96 -19.59 -16.51
C PRO A 830 -10.21 -19.94 -15.70
N LYS A 831 -10.03 -20.31 -14.44
CA LYS A 831 -11.14 -20.54 -13.51
C LYS A 831 -11.95 -19.26 -13.34
N SER A 832 -13.28 -19.36 -13.31
CA SER A 832 -14.20 -18.24 -13.04
C SER A 832 -14.82 -18.27 -11.65
N THR A 833 -14.54 -19.32 -10.87
CA THR A 833 -15.05 -19.53 -9.52
C THR A 833 -13.89 -19.88 -8.58
N ALA A 834 -13.86 -19.26 -7.41
CA ALA A 834 -12.96 -19.63 -6.33
C ALA A 834 -13.36 -20.95 -5.69
N ARG A 835 -12.39 -21.70 -5.17
CA ARG A 835 -12.64 -22.85 -4.31
C ARG A 835 -12.81 -22.42 -2.87
N THR A 836 -13.68 -23.16 -2.18
CA THR A 836 -13.91 -23.07 -0.74
C THR A 836 -13.74 -24.43 -0.05
N GLU A 837 -13.53 -25.48 -0.85
CA GLU A 837 -13.33 -26.86 -0.45
C GLU A 837 -12.27 -27.48 -1.37
N TYR A 838 -11.51 -28.42 -0.83
CA TYR A 838 -10.37 -29.05 -1.51
C TYR A 838 -10.40 -30.55 -1.30
N GLU A 839 -10.02 -31.29 -2.34
CA GLU A 839 -9.74 -32.71 -2.27
C GLU A 839 -8.28 -32.92 -1.82
N ASN A 840 -7.98 -34.05 -1.19
CA ASN A 840 -6.63 -34.36 -0.71
C ASN A 840 -5.68 -34.73 -1.86
N ILE A 841 -5.35 -33.75 -2.70
CA ILE A 841 -4.44 -33.85 -3.84
C ILE A 841 -3.47 -32.67 -3.85
N LEU A 842 -2.45 -32.76 -4.71
CA LEU A 842 -1.62 -31.62 -5.07
C LEU A 842 -2.35 -30.77 -6.14
N TYR A 843 -2.41 -29.46 -5.90
CA TYR A 843 -2.88 -28.46 -6.85
C TYR A 843 -1.70 -27.62 -7.32
N LEU A 844 -1.49 -27.53 -8.64
CA LEU A 844 -0.59 -26.59 -9.27
C LEU A 844 -1.40 -25.39 -9.77
N GLU A 845 -1.40 -24.33 -8.97
CA GLU A 845 -2.14 -23.11 -9.21
C GLU A 845 -1.38 -22.14 -10.12
N ARG A 846 -2.14 -21.25 -10.76
CA ARG A 846 -1.60 -20.20 -11.63
C ARG A 846 -0.63 -19.31 -10.83
N PRO A 847 0.45 -18.80 -11.47
CA PRO A 847 1.27 -17.78 -10.85
C PRO A 847 0.49 -16.62 -10.26
N GLY A 848 0.88 -16.19 -9.06
CA GLY A 848 0.22 -15.11 -8.34
C GLY A 848 0.11 -15.34 -6.84
N CYS A 849 -0.59 -14.44 -6.15
CA CYS A 849 -0.64 -14.44 -4.68
C CYS A 849 -1.53 -15.55 -4.11
N ASN A 850 -2.56 -15.98 -4.85
CA ASN A 850 -3.46 -17.08 -4.47
C ASN A 850 -3.97 -16.97 -3.00
N LEU A 851 -3.94 -18.06 -2.22
CA LEU A 851 -4.37 -18.11 -0.82
C LEU A 851 -3.65 -17.13 0.11
N CYS A 852 -2.48 -16.59 -0.26
CA CYS A 852 -1.75 -15.60 0.56
C CYS A 852 -2.62 -14.37 0.88
N MET A 853 -3.42 -13.92 -0.10
CA MET A 853 -4.35 -12.81 0.12
C MET A 853 -5.71 -13.25 0.64
N GLY A 854 -6.16 -14.46 0.29
CA GLY A 854 -7.47 -14.99 0.69
C GLY A 854 -8.67 -14.18 0.17
N ASN A 855 -8.47 -13.40 -0.90
CA ASN A 855 -9.51 -12.57 -1.53
C ASN A 855 -10.31 -13.33 -2.60
N GLN A 856 -9.73 -14.38 -3.18
CA GLN A 856 -10.36 -15.27 -4.15
C GLN A 856 -10.53 -16.66 -3.53
N GLU A 857 -9.49 -17.49 -3.60
CA GLU A 857 -9.43 -18.80 -2.96
C GLU A 857 -9.45 -18.66 -1.43
N LYS A 858 -10.11 -19.58 -0.73
CA LYS A 858 -10.12 -19.68 0.74
C LYS A 858 -10.14 -21.12 1.21
N ALA A 859 -9.50 -21.40 2.34
CA ALA A 859 -9.64 -22.67 3.05
C ALA A 859 -11.06 -22.82 3.63
N ALA A 860 -11.46 -24.06 3.95
CA ALA A 860 -12.78 -24.31 4.52
C ALA A 860 -12.85 -23.76 5.95
N LYS A 861 -14.05 -23.38 6.40
CA LYS A 861 -14.24 -22.75 7.71
C LYS A 861 -13.78 -23.69 8.83
N GLY A 862 -12.99 -23.16 9.76
CA GLY A 862 -12.40 -23.90 10.87
C GLY A 862 -11.19 -24.74 10.51
N ASP A 863 -10.67 -24.70 9.29
CA ASP A 863 -9.46 -25.43 8.92
C ASP A 863 -8.23 -24.95 9.70
N THR A 864 -7.33 -25.90 9.98
CA THR A 864 -5.96 -25.62 10.40
C THR A 864 -5.07 -25.61 9.15
N VAL A 865 -4.66 -24.42 8.72
CA VAL A 865 -3.84 -24.20 7.52
C VAL A 865 -2.36 -24.10 7.91
N MET A 866 -1.49 -24.79 7.18
CA MET A 866 -0.03 -24.65 7.28
C MET A 866 0.48 -24.01 5.99
N ALA A 867 1.10 -22.83 6.06
CA ALA A 867 1.39 -22.03 4.86
C ALA A 867 2.79 -21.41 4.84
N THR A 868 3.34 -21.21 3.64
CA THR A 868 4.56 -20.40 3.42
C THR A 868 4.26 -18.91 3.22
N SER A 869 2.99 -18.50 3.35
CA SER A 869 2.54 -17.11 3.21
C SER A 869 3.09 -16.22 4.34
N THR A 870 2.72 -14.94 4.34
CA THR A 870 3.25 -13.95 5.28
C THR A 870 2.33 -13.64 6.47
N ARG A 871 1.03 -13.96 6.39
CA ARG A 871 0.03 -13.48 7.36
C ARG A 871 -0.85 -14.57 7.94
N LEU A 872 -1.13 -14.42 9.23
CA LEU A 872 -1.92 -15.34 10.05
C LEU A 872 -3.19 -14.71 10.66
N PHE A 873 -3.59 -13.52 10.19
CA PHE A 873 -4.73 -12.79 10.75
C PHE A 873 -6.07 -13.54 10.65
N GLN A 874 -6.96 -13.30 11.61
CA GLN A 874 -8.30 -13.89 11.63
C GLN A 874 -9.05 -13.61 10.31
N GLY A 875 -9.69 -14.64 9.74
CA GLY A 875 -10.50 -14.50 8.53
C GLY A 875 -9.71 -14.32 7.24
N ARG A 876 -8.37 -14.26 7.29
CA ARG A 876 -7.50 -14.03 6.13
C ARG A 876 -7.58 -15.18 5.12
N VAL A 877 -6.95 -16.31 5.46
CA VAL A 877 -6.96 -17.53 4.65
C VAL A 877 -8.15 -18.42 5.00
N VAL A 878 -8.53 -18.39 6.28
CA VAL A 878 -9.55 -19.25 6.87
C VAL A 878 -10.43 -18.47 7.83
N GLU A 879 -11.73 -18.74 7.80
CA GLU A 879 -12.73 -18.18 8.73
C GLU A 879 -13.08 -19.20 9.82
N ASP A 880 -13.67 -18.72 10.91
CA ASP A 880 -14.17 -19.59 11.97
C ASP A 880 -15.41 -20.37 11.51
N ARG A 881 -15.60 -21.56 12.08
CA ARG A 881 -16.88 -22.30 12.04
C ARG A 881 -17.43 -22.44 13.47
N ASP A 882 -18.69 -22.83 13.58
CA ASP A 882 -19.30 -23.12 14.88
C ASP A 882 -18.45 -24.14 15.67
N GLY A 883 -17.95 -23.70 16.83
CA GLY A 883 -17.16 -24.53 17.75
C GLY A 883 -15.71 -24.81 17.34
N LYS A 884 -15.18 -24.30 16.22
CA LYS A 884 -13.75 -24.39 15.86
C LYS A 884 -13.25 -23.12 15.19
N LYS A 885 -12.21 -22.51 15.77
CA LYS A 885 -11.53 -21.36 15.17
C LYS A 885 -10.74 -21.79 13.94
N GLY A 886 -10.79 -20.99 12.89
CA GLY A 886 -9.88 -21.10 11.77
C GLY A 886 -8.50 -20.57 12.17
N GLU A 887 -7.44 -21.30 11.82
CA GLU A 887 -6.08 -20.92 12.16
C GLU A 887 -5.14 -21.13 10.97
N SER A 888 -4.22 -20.19 10.75
CA SER A 888 -3.21 -20.25 9.69
C SER A 888 -1.84 -20.13 10.33
N LEU A 889 -1.09 -21.23 10.38
CA LEU A 889 0.27 -21.29 10.88
C LEU A 889 1.25 -21.05 9.73
N LEU A 890 2.34 -20.31 10.00
CA LEU A 890 3.35 -20.00 8.99
C LEU A 890 4.62 -20.80 9.25
N ALA A 891 5.13 -21.50 8.23
CA ALA A 891 6.32 -22.34 8.35
C ALA A 891 7.15 -22.37 7.06
N SER A 892 8.33 -22.99 7.12
CA SER A 892 9.19 -23.24 5.97
C SER A 892 8.55 -24.24 5.00
N THR A 893 8.94 -24.18 3.71
CA THR A 893 8.43 -25.04 2.65
C THR A 893 8.44 -26.53 3.02
N PRO A 894 9.52 -27.09 3.62
CA PRO A 894 9.53 -28.50 3.97
C PRO A 894 8.49 -28.89 5.03
N VAL A 895 8.29 -28.05 6.05
CA VAL A 895 7.28 -28.31 7.09
C VAL A 895 5.88 -28.34 6.49
N VAL A 896 5.57 -27.40 5.59
CA VAL A 896 4.25 -27.32 4.93
C VAL A 896 3.98 -28.58 4.08
N VAL A 897 4.93 -28.97 3.23
CA VAL A 897 4.79 -30.12 2.34
C VAL A 897 4.62 -31.41 3.13
N LEU A 898 5.49 -31.64 4.12
CA LEU A 898 5.41 -32.85 4.94
C LEU A 898 4.13 -32.88 5.76
N SER A 899 3.67 -31.74 6.27
CA SER A 899 2.41 -31.65 7.01
C SER A 899 1.19 -32.02 6.16
N ALA A 900 1.17 -31.63 4.87
CA ALA A 900 0.10 -31.99 3.96
C ALA A 900 0.09 -33.49 3.61
N ILE A 901 1.28 -34.08 3.43
CA ILE A 901 1.45 -35.53 3.20
C ILE A 901 0.96 -36.32 4.43
N LEU A 902 1.31 -35.88 5.64
CA LEU A 902 0.94 -36.59 6.88
C LEU A 902 -0.48 -36.28 7.36
N GLY A 903 -1.03 -35.10 7.04
CA GLY A 903 -2.31 -34.59 7.56
C GLY A 903 -2.20 -34.02 8.99
N ARG A 904 -0.97 -33.76 9.44
CA ARG A 904 -0.61 -33.28 10.77
C ARG A 904 0.80 -32.71 10.76
N ILE A 905 1.16 -31.94 11.78
CA ILE A 905 2.54 -31.46 11.96
C ILE A 905 3.49 -32.67 12.20
N PRO A 906 4.65 -32.73 11.51
CA PRO A 906 5.62 -33.83 11.64
C PRO A 906 6.43 -33.77 12.93
N THR A 907 7.02 -34.90 13.35
CA THR A 907 8.09 -34.88 14.36
C THR A 907 9.42 -34.40 13.77
N ILE A 908 10.38 -34.06 14.64
CA ILE A 908 11.72 -33.64 14.20
C ILE A 908 12.47 -34.74 13.45
N GLU A 909 12.28 -36.01 13.82
CA GLU A 909 12.87 -37.17 13.13
C GLU A 909 12.25 -37.37 11.74
N GLU A 910 10.92 -37.29 11.63
CA GLU A 910 10.22 -37.36 10.34
C GLU A 910 10.67 -36.23 9.42
N TYR A 911 10.82 -35.03 9.96
CA TYR A 911 11.31 -33.86 9.24
C TYR A 911 12.75 -34.08 8.73
N LYS A 912 13.70 -34.43 9.61
CA LYS A 912 15.11 -34.66 9.26
C LYS A 912 15.26 -35.75 8.19
N ALA A 913 14.44 -36.81 8.26
CA ALA A 913 14.43 -37.86 7.25
C ALA A 913 13.87 -37.39 5.89
N ALA A 914 12.87 -36.51 5.89
CA ALA A 914 12.26 -36.00 4.66
C ALA A 914 13.16 -35.01 3.90
N VAL A 915 13.96 -34.21 4.63
CA VAL A 915 14.86 -33.20 4.05
C VAL A 915 16.26 -33.72 3.73
N GLN A 916 16.54 -35.00 4.00
CA GLN A 916 17.84 -35.60 3.75
C GLN A 916 18.25 -35.45 2.27
N GLY A 917 19.44 -34.89 2.03
CA GLY A 917 20.00 -34.71 0.69
C GLY A 917 19.37 -33.58 -0.13
N ILE A 918 18.42 -32.82 0.44
CA ILE A 918 17.81 -31.65 -0.20
C ILE A 918 18.71 -30.43 0.03
N ASN A 919 18.93 -29.65 -1.01
CA ASN A 919 19.63 -28.37 -0.89
C ASN A 919 18.65 -27.29 -0.40
N LEU A 920 18.49 -27.18 0.92
CA LEU A 920 17.71 -26.12 1.56
C LEU A 920 18.40 -24.76 1.40
N THR A 921 17.66 -23.66 1.59
CA THR A 921 18.26 -22.32 1.54
C THR A 921 19.20 -22.15 2.72
N LYS A 922 20.51 -22.19 2.48
CA LYS A 922 21.55 -22.07 3.52
C LYS A 922 22.07 -20.64 3.61
N PHE A 923 22.33 -20.21 4.84
CA PHE A 923 22.97 -18.93 5.14
C PHE A 923 24.22 -19.14 5.99
N ALA A 924 25.27 -18.38 5.70
CA ALA A 924 26.48 -18.32 6.51
C ALA A 924 26.78 -16.85 6.84
N PRO A 925 26.94 -16.50 8.12
CA PRO A 925 27.36 -15.16 8.49
C PRO A 925 28.73 -14.81 7.89
N ILE A 926 28.93 -13.53 7.58
CA ILE A 926 30.25 -13.04 7.15
C ILE A 926 31.23 -13.24 8.30
N SER A 927 32.36 -13.89 8.03
CA SER A 927 33.43 -14.05 9.03
C SER A 927 33.96 -12.68 9.44
N THR A 928 33.61 -12.23 10.65
CA THR A 928 34.25 -11.08 11.28
C THR A 928 35.64 -11.51 11.72
N ASN A 929 36.68 -11.11 10.99
CA ASN A 929 38.05 -11.16 11.51
C ASN A 929 38.25 -10.10 12.58
#